data_AF-A0A817XK72-F1
#
_entry.id   AF-A0A817XK72-F1
#
_cell.length_a   1.000
_cell.length_b   1.000
_cell.length_c   1.000
_cell.angle_alpha   90.00
_cell.angle_beta   90.00
_cell.angle_gamma   90.00
#
_symmetry.space_group_name_H-M   'P 1'
#
loop_
_entity.id
_entity.type
_entity.pdbx_description
1 polymer ?
#
loop_
_entity_poly.entity_id
_entity_poly.type
_entity_poly.pdbx_seq_one_letter_code
_entity_poly.pdbx_strand_id
1 'polypeptide(L)'
;MQHRLLRIHVICLLAVIRLAKTDLVEDFRPPATPLLLLNPTIQVWSKGDRLNDVPTSNWIESQNMSLVGLIRINNGSKILRFMGVTDESIEPMKQIQIRVQPTQTLYVFRSEEVELNLTFIQPAFIHSLELSSLPLGYLIHSVRSLSSEQEISVQIYIEISADFVVNSLANDKVVWEEARPGEHRWQSYSHAPFQTHGDRIKPDWGYFYVASRSRFLRDSTQTNASLSRQAFIQGKFNLPQRDDSQGPQSVQNGYPASSFQFDYSQINQNSNSYSSFLVFFHDEQLSINFFSNYQQPYWTKIYTNAQKLLDAAFQRFNDIQDEANRYDKMLIDRYTNVAGDEYATLLSLVHRQVTGACVTVWNDERQEAWSYMKEQSSDGDVSTVDVISPAAPFFLTLGPEYLRRLMLPLLAYSNNETYVRYKLPWTPHHLGDWPVCSILPQEQEQMPMEETGNMLILLAAIAQRQSQQIDYLQPYAPLLQSWAHYLNDSLPDPENQLCTDDFACPSAHNANLALKGIIGLGAYSILLSMGLGNQSQADVYMKQAVDFAYAWTLLDWNGQDHFRLQYNASDSTWSQKYNMFWSFVIGLDDVLFGELRIRDIELAYYEKKLNQFGLPLDSRGALAKLDSSMWIAAMTRGNTEQRQQIVDNLYTFAHSTPTRIPLSDVYDTTTNEAVYFTARPVLGGLHALDLLAI
;
A
#
# COMPACT_ATOMS: atom_id res chain seq x y z
N MET A 1 28.37 -54.43 12.28
CA MET A 1 27.07 -53.74 12.47
C MET A 1 27.36 -52.43 13.18
N GLN A 2 27.02 -51.22 12.76
CA GLN A 2 26.47 -50.66 11.52
C GLN A 2 26.69 -49.13 11.70
N HIS A 3 27.63 -48.51 10.99
CA HIS A 3 27.74 -47.05 10.97
C HIS A 3 26.61 -46.50 10.09
N ARG A 4 25.65 -45.77 10.67
CA ARG A 4 24.66 -44.99 9.90
C ARG A 4 25.21 -43.60 9.62
N LEU A 5 25.71 -43.43 8.40
CA LEU A 5 25.90 -42.13 7.75
C LEU A 5 24.54 -41.43 7.63
N LEU A 6 24.35 -40.33 8.34
CA LEU A 6 23.24 -39.40 8.08
C LEU A 6 23.65 -38.53 6.88
N ARG A 7 23.19 -38.91 5.68
CA ARG A 7 23.29 -38.06 4.48
C ARG A 7 22.26 -36.94 4.60
N ILE A 8 22.71 -35.76 5.02
CA ILE A 8 21.95 -34.51 4.87
C ILE A 8 21.79 -34.26 3.37
N HIS A 9 20.56 -34.36 2.86
CA HIS A 9 20.25 -33.99 1.49
C HIS A 9 20.24 -32.46 1.40
N VAL A 10 21.33 -31.90 0.86
CA VAL A 10 21.48 -30.48 0.53
C VAL A 10 20.74 -30.24 -0.79
N ILE A 11 19.65 -29.49 -0.74
CA ILE A 11 18.90 -29.08 -1.92
C ILE A 11 19.63 -27.90 -2.56
N CYS A 12 20.18 -28.09 -3.75
CA CYS A 12 20.54 -26.97 -4.62
C CYS A 12 19.25 -26.23 -4.99
N LEU A 13 19.10 -24.97 -4.57
CA LEU A 13 18.05 -24.09 -5.07
C LEU A 13 18.22 -23.93 -6.59
N LEU A 14 17.37 -24.61 -7.34
CA LEU A 14 17.21 -24.45 -8.78
C LEU A 14 16.06 -23.47 -9.02
N ALA A 15 16.32 -22.18 -8.83
CA ALA A 15 15.38 -21.14 -9.22
C ALA A 15 15.56 -20.87 -10.72
N VAL A 16 14.80 -21.59 -11.56
CA VAL A 16 14.68 -21.23 -12.99
C VAL A 16 13.70 -20.06 -13.07
N ILE A 17 14.23 -18.83 -13.03
CA ILE A 17 13.46 -17.64 -13.39
C ILE A 17 13.34 -17.61 -14.92
N ARG A 18 12.43 -18.42 -15.48
CA ARG A 18 11.84 -18.10 -16.78
C ARG A 18 10.75 -17.08 -16.49
N LEU A 19 11.04 -15.80 -16.73
CA LEU A 19 10.00 -14.78 -16.83
C LEU A 19 9.04 -15.25 -17.93
N ALA A 20 7.89 -15.79 -17.53
CA ALA A 20 6.81 -16.02 -18.48
C ALA A 20 6.47 -14.67 -19.15
N LYS A 21 6.01 -14.73 -20.39
CA LYS A 21 5.31 -13.58 -20.98
C LYS A 21 4.14 -13.28 -20.04
N THR A 22 4.14 -12.10 -19.44
CA THR A 22 3.06 -11.63 -18.56
C THR A 22 2.23 -10.64 -19.35
N ASP A 23 0.94 -10.59 -19.08
CA ASP A 23 0.00 -9.63 -19.67
C ASP A 23 0.13 -8.25 -18.99
N LEU A 24 1.39 -7.79 -18.85
CA LEU A 24 1.79 -6.49 -18.32
C LEU A 24 2.57 -5.75 -19.41
N VAL A 25 2.43 -4.43 -19.46
CA VAL A 25 3.13 -3.61 -20.47
C VAL A 25 4.65 -3.63 -20.21
N GLU A 26 5.44 -4.09 -21.18
CA GLU A 26 6.88 -4.38 -21.00
C GLU A 26 7.75 -3.16 -20.67
N ASP A 27 7.44 -1.99 -21.25
CA ASP A 27 8.19 -0.74 -21.07
C ASP A 27 7.52 0.22 -20.08
N PHE A 28 6.69 -0.30 -19.17
CA PHE A 28 6.06 0.55 -18.16
C PHE A 28 7.11 1.25 -17.28
N ARG A 29 7.08 2.58 -17.26
CA ARG A 29 7.93 3.43 -16.41
C ARG A 29 7.12 3.90 -15.19
N PRO A 30 7.17 3.19 -14.04
CA PRO A 30 6.46 3.63 -12.84
C PRO A 30 7.01 4.97 -12.33
N PRO A 31 6.19 5.83 -11.69
CA PRO A 31 6.65 7.11 -11.15
C PRO A 31 7.61 6.94 -9.95
N ALA A 32 7.38 5.90 -9.15
CA ALA A 32 8.36 5.28 -8.28
C ALA A 32 8.08 3.78 -8.17
N THR A 33 9.13 2.99 -8.06
CA THR A 33 9.02 1.53 -7.96
C THR A 33 8.98 1.10 -6.49
N PRO A 34 7.97 0.32 -6.04
CA PRO A 34 7.96 -0.26 -4.70
C PRO A 34 9.02 -1.35 -4.57
N LEU A 35 9.88 -1.26 -3.55
CA LEU A 35 10.90 -2.28 -3.25
C LEU A 35 10.51 -3.10 -2.01
N LEU A 36 10.38 -2.45 -0.85
CA LEU A 36 10.06 -3.09 0.44
C LEU A 36 9.08 -2.21 1.22
N LEU A 37 7.78 -2.53 1.26
CA LEU A 37 6.75 -1.75 1.96
C LEU A 37 6.19 -2.55 3.15
N LEU A 38 7.04 -2.85 4.14
CA LEU A 38 6.77 -3.86 5.16
C LEU A 38 5.60 -3.49 6.09
N ASN A 39 5.41 -2.19 6.33
CA ASN A 39 4.39 -1.60 7.19
C ASN A 39 4.37 -0.06 6.92
N PRO A 40 3.54 0.73 7.61
CA PRO A 40 3.41 2.16 7.35
C PRO A 40 4.66 3.01 7.56
N THR A 41 5.69 2.49 8.25
CA THR A 41 6.90 3.23 8.62
C THR A 41 8.13 2.76 7.83
N ILE A 42 8.24 1.46 7.52
CA ILE A 42 9.26 0.90 6.62
C ILE A 42 8.71 0.78 5.20
N GLN A 43 9.00 1.77 4.37
CA GLN A 43 8.67 1.77 2.95
C GLN A 43 9.83 2.29 2.09
N VAL A 44 10.41 1.39 1.30
CA VAL A 44 11.55 1.67 0.41
C VAL A 44 11.08 1.70 -1.04
N TRP A 45 11.40 2.80 -1.72
CA TRP A 45 11.04 3.07 -3.10
C TRP A 45 12.28 3.39 -3.95
N SER A 46 12.22 3.09 -5.25
CA SER A 46 13.15 3.64 -6.25
C SER A 46 12.44 4.70 -7.09
N LYS A 47 12.84 5.96 -6.93
CA LYS A 47 12.27 7.11 -7.65
C LYS A 47 12.95 7.36 -9.01
N GLY A 48 13.99 6.62 -9.37
CA GLY A 48 14.66 6.72 -10.68
C GLY A 48 13.97 5.87 -11.75
N ASP A 49 14.31 6.10 -13.02
CA ASP A 49 13.89 5.23 -14.12
C ASP A 49 14.58 3.86 -14.03
N ARG A 50 15.80 3.82 -13.50
CA ARG A 50 16.55 2.60 -13.17
C ARG A 50 16.91 2.58 -11.68
N LEU A 51 17.04 1.37 -11.13
CA LEU A 51 17.34 1.15 -9.71
C LEU A 51 18.71 1.73 -9.28
N ASN A 52 19.60 1.97 -10.25
CA ASN A 52 20.94 2.51 -10.05
C ASN A 52 21.13 3.94 -10.57
N ASP A 53 20.05 4.67 -10.83
CA ASP A 53 20.11 6.08 -11.22
C ASP A 53 20.13 7.03 -10.02
N VAL A 54 19.45 6.67 -8.93
CA VAL A 54 19.29 7.52 -7.73
C VAL A 54 19.38 6.68 -6.44
N PRO A 55 19.62 7.30 -5.27
CA PRO A 55 19.44 6.63 -3.98
C PRO A 55 18.02 6.07 -3.83
N THR A 56 17.89 4.90 -3.18
CA THR A 56 16.58 4.44 -2.73
C THR A 56 16.11 5.30 -1.57
N SER A 57 14.81 5.56 -1.51
CA SER A 57 14.24 6.56 -0.62
C SER A 57 12.92 6.10 -0.01
N ASN A 58 12.52 6.75 1.07
CA ASN A 58 11.16 6.67 1.55
C ASN A 58 10.21 7.42 0.59
N TRP A 59 8.90 7.25 0.77
CA TRP A 59 7.91 8.12 0.12
C TRP A 59 8.07 9.58 0.59
N ILE A 60 8.46 9.79 1.85
CA ILE A 60 8.74 11.11 2.45
C ILE A 60 9.78 11.88 1.64
N GLU A 61 9.52 13.16 1.42
CA GLU A 61 10.36 14.04 0.63
C GLU A 61 11.76 14.15 1.26
N SER A 62 12.80 14.03 0.42
CA SER A 62 14.20 14.19 0.83
C SER A 62 14.69 13.21 1.92
N GLN A 63 13.95 12.14 2.23
CA GLN A 63 14.37 11.11 3.17
C GLN A 63 14.81 9.84 2.45
N ASN A 64 16.08 9.47 2.65
CA ASN A 64 16.62 8.23 2.13
C ASN A 64 16.27 7.03 3.03
N MET A 65 16.23 5.87 2.37
CA MET A 65 16.29 4.54 2.98
C MET A 65 17.26 3.77 2.10
N SER A 66 18.56 3.90 2.39
CA SER A 66 19.63 3.63 1.44
C SER A 66 19.94 2.13 1.33
N LEU A 67 19.70 1.59 0.13
CA LEU A 67 20.15 0.28 -0.33
C LEU A 67 21.22 0.48 -1.40
N VAL A 68 22.36 -0.16 -1.25
CA VAL A 68 23.46 -0.11 -2.23
C VAL A 68 23.82 -1.51 -2.67
N GLY A 69 24.01 -1.69 -3.97
CA GLY A 69 24.40 -2.95 -4.58
C GLY A 69 25.54 -2.78 -5.57
N LEU A 70 26.66 -3.48 -5.32
CA LEU A 70 27.83 -3.51 -6.20
C LEU A 70 28.12 -4.95 -6.65
N ILE A 71 28.54 -5.11 -7.91
CA ILE A 71 28.99 -6.38 -8.46
C ILE A 71 30.43 -6.26 -8.96
N ARG A 72 31.26 -7.25 -8.63
CA ARG A 72 32.60 -7.44 -9.17
C ARG A 72 32.62 -8.68 -10.03
N ILE A 73 33.15 -8.56 -11.25
CA ILE A 73 33.27 -9.66 -12.21
C ILE A 73 34.76 -9.96 -12.45
N ASN A 74 35.13 -11.24 -12.51
CA ASN A 74 36.49 -11.73 -12.81
C ASN A 74 37.59 -11.21 -11.87
N ASN A 75 37.26 -11.08 -10.58
CA ASN A 75 38.20 -10.84 -9.48
C ASN A 75 39.14 -9.61 -9.56
N GLY A 76 39.08 -8.71 -10.56
CA GLY A 76 40.17 -7.72 -10.65
C GLY A 76 40.10 -6.48 -11.53
N SER A 77 38.98 -6.01 -12.07
CA SER A 77 38.99 -4.63 -12.63
C SER A 77 37.62 -3.95 -12.75
N LYS A 78 36.57 -4.68 -13.13
CA LYS A 78 35.26 -4.07 -13.37
C LYS A 78 34.35 -4.22 -12.16
N ILE A 79 34.04 -3.09 -11.54
CA ILE A 79 33.03 -2.96 -10.49
C ILE A 79 31.89 -2.15 -11.08
N LEU A 80 30.67 -2.67 -10.98
CA LEU A 80 29.48 -2.01 -11.45
C LEU A 80 28.51 -1.81 -10.30
N ARG A 81 27.78 -0.69 -10.29
CA ARG A 81 26.65 -0.48 -9.38
C ARG A 81 25.36 -0.99 -10.04
N PHE A 82 24.59 -1.77 -9.31
CA PHE A 82 23.29 -2.27 -9.78
C PHE A 82 22.11 -1.76 -8.95
N MET A 83 22.36 -1.18 -7.77
CA MET A 83 21.30 -0.66 -6.89
C MET A 83 21.79 0.53 -6.08
N GLY A 84 20.97 1.58 -6.03
CA GLY A 84 21.26 2.82 -5.33
C GLY A 84 22.43 3.60 -5.92
N VAL A 85 22.66 4.80 -5.37
CA VAL A 85 23.79 5.66 -5.74
C VAL A 85 24.42 6.24 -4.48
N THR A 86 25.70 5.93 -4.27
CA THR A 86 26.51 6.50 -3.18
C THR A 86 27.89 6.97 -3.63
N ASP A 87 28.28 6.67 -4.87
CA ASP A 87 29.48 7.15 -5.54
C ASP A 87 29.22 7.08 -7.06
N GLU A 88 29.09 8.24 -7.69
CA GLU A 88 28.82 8.34 -9.13
C GLU A 88 30.02 7.91 -10.00
N SER A 89 31.21 7.79 -9.41
CA SER A 89 32.40 7.32 -10.14
C SER A 89 32.36 5.83 -10.48
N ILE A 90 31.50 5.05 -9.81
CA ILE A 90 31.29 3.63 -10.11
C ILE A 90 30.29 3.49 -11.26
N GLU A 91 30.73 2.91 -12.38
CA GLU A 91 29.92 2.70 -13.58
C GLU A 91 28.62 1.93 -13.29
N PRO A 92 27.46 2.29 -13.89
CA PRO A 92 26.23 1.55 -13.70
C PRO A 92 26.25 0.25 -14.50
N MET A 93 25.77 -0.83 -13.89
CA MET A 93 25.37 -2.01 -14.66
C MET A 93 24.12 -1.67 -15.49
N LYS A 94 24.09 -2.08 -16.75
CA LYS A 94 22.95 -1.79 -17.63
C LYS A 94 21.70 -2.55 -17.16
N GLN A 95 20.70 -1.82 -16.67
CA GLN A 95 19.36 -2.34 -16.46
C GLN A 95 18.70 -2.57 -17.83
N ILE A 96 18.23 -3.79 -18.09
CA ILE A 96 17.53 -4.15 -19.33
C ILE A 96 16.04 -4.39 -19.14
N GLN A 97 15.60 -4.61 -17.90
CA GLN A 97 14.18 -4.84 -17.60
C GLN A 97 13.85 -4.43 -16.18
N ILE A 98 12.62 -3.94 -16.00
CA ILE A 98 11.92 -3.82 -14.73
C ILE A 98 10.52 -4.44 -14.92
N ARG A 99 10.01 -5.13 -13.90
CA ARG A 99 8.63 -5.60 -13.86
C ARG A 99 8.08 -5.45 -12.45
N VAL A 100 7.01 -4.65 -12.31
CA VAL A 100 6.29 -4.48 -11.04
C VAL A 100 5.06 -5.37 -11.09
N GLN A 101 5.04 -6.35 -10.21
CA GLN A 101 3.92 -7.25 -9.97
C GLN A 101 3.31 -6.94 -8.59
N PRO A 102 2.10 -7.46 -8.30
CA PRO A 102 1.41 -7.16 -7.05
C PRO A 102 2.27 -7.37 -5.80
N THR A 103 2.94 -8.53 -5.69
CA THR A 103 3.78 -8.88 -4.53
C THR A 103 5.29 -8.81 -4.80
N GLN A 104 5.69 -8.68 -6.07
CA GLN A 104 7.10 -8.72 -6.48
C GLN A 104 7.54 -7.51 -7.32
N THR A 105 8.80 -7.10 -7.16
CA THR A 105 9.49 -6.23 -8.15
C THR A 105 10.70 -6.96 -8.68
N LEU A 106 10.80 -7.07 -10.01
CA LEU A 106 11.86 -7.78 -10.69
C LEU A 106 12.71 -6.80 -11.51
N TYR A 107 14.02 -6.93 -11.40
CA TYR A 107 14.98 -6.22 -12.24
C TYR A 107 15.91 -7.21 -12.92
N VAL A 108 16.25 -6.92 -14.18
CA VAL A 108 17.28 -7.65 -14.92
C VAL A 108 18.36 -6.68 -15.33
N PHE A 109 19.60 -6.99 -14.94
CA PHE A 109 20.80 -6.26 -15.32
C PHE A 109 21.70 -7.14 -16.17
N ARG A 110 22.37 -6.55 -17.15
CA ARG A 110 23.27 -7.29 -18.04
C ARG A 110 24.57 -6.55 -18.28
N SER A 111 25.66 -7.31 -18.26
CA SER A 111 26.98 -6.93 -18.77
C SER A 111 27.35 -7.86 -19.94
N GLU A 112 28.55 -7.73 -20.50
CA GLU A 112 29.03 -8.65 -21.55
C GLU A 112 29.16 -10.09 -21.03
N GLU A 113 29.49 -10.26 -19.75
CA GLU A 113 29.90 -11.55 -19.19
C GLU A 113 28.82 -12.17 -18.29
N VAL A 114 27.94 -11.35 -17.71
CA VAL A 114 27.03 -11.75 -16.63
C VAL A 114 25.66 -11.10 -16.77
N GLU A 115 24.61 -11.87 -16.48
CA GLU A 115 23.27 -11.36 -16.16
C GLU A 115 23.00 -11.50 -14.65
N LEU A 116 22.49 -10.43 -14.05
CA LEU A 116 22.08 -10.33 -12.65
C LEU A 116 20.58 -10.05 -12.59
N ASN A 117 19.84 -10.93 -11.93
CA ASN A 117 18.43 -10.77 -11.64
C ASN A 117 18.24 -10.40 -10.17
N LEU A 118 17.46 -9.36 -9.90
CA LEU A 118 16.99 -9.02 -8.55
C LEU A 118 15.50 -9.23 -8.47
N THR A 119 15.03 -9.83 -7.38
CA THR A 119 13.61 -9.95 -7.07
C THR A 119 13.37 -9.51 -5.64
N PHE A 120 12.64 -8.42 -5.48
CA PHE A 120 12.06 -8.01 -4.21
C PHE A 120 10.73 -8.73 -4.03
N ILE A 121 10.53 -9.41 -2.91
CA ILE A 121 9.26 -10.04 -2.56
C ILE A 121 8.77 -9.46 -1.24
N GLN A 122 7.50 -9.07 -1.19
CA GLN A 122 6.79 -8.77 0.04
C GLN A 122 5.51 -9.62 0.08
N PRO A 123 5.24 -10.35 1.18
CA PRO A 123 4.08 -11.23 1.30
C PRO A 123 2.78 -10.44 1.57
N ALA A 124 2.43 -9.53 0.66
CA ALA A 124 1.25 -8.66 0.71
C ALA A 124 -0.05 -9.41 0.33
N PHE A 125 -0.27 -10.59 0.94
CA PHE A 125 -1.39 -11.49 0.63
C PHE A 125 -2.62 -11.16 1.48
N ILE A 126 -3.42 -10.18 1.06
CA ILE A 126 -4.49 -9.62 1.90
C ILE A 126 -5.58 -10.62 2.32
N HIS A 127 -5.75 -11.71 1.57
CA HIS A 127 -6.66 -12.80 1.87
C HIS A 127 -6.21 -13.69 3.04
N SER A 128 -4.92 -13.65 3.42
CA SER A 128 -4.33 -14.46 4.50
C SER A 128 -3.99 -13.58 5.70
N LEU A 129 -4.70 -13.78 6.82
CA LEU A 129 -4.44 -13.03 8.07
C LEU A 129 -3.00 -13.23 8.57
N GLU A 130 -2.48 -14.46 8.51
CA GLU A 130 -1.10 -14.74 8.87
C GLU A 130 -0.14 -13.96 7.96
N LEU A 131 -0.19 -14.21 6.64
CA LEU A 131 0.86 -13.71 5.75
C LEU A 131 0.82 -12.18 5.59
N SER A 132 -0.38 -11.58 5.51
CA SER A 132 -0.53 -10.11 5.47
C SER A 132 -0.10 -9.41 6.75
N SER A 133 0.05 -10.13 7.86
CA SER A 133 0.53 -9.56 9.13
C SER A 133 2.05 -9.64 9.32
N LEU A 134 2.77 -10.30 8.41
CA LEU A 134 4.21 -10.46 8.54
C LEU A 134 4.92 -9.20 7.99
N PRO A 135 5.66 -8.44 8.82
CA PRO A 135 6.43 -7.28 8.36
C PRO A 135 7.76 -7.75 7.76
N LEU A 136 7.67 -8.64 6.76
CA LEU A 136 8.77 -9.35 6.14
C LEU A 136 8.96 -8.97 4.67
N GLY A 137 10.19 -8.94 4.21
CA GLY A 137 10.52 -8.80 2.79
C GLY A 137 11.77 -9.59 2.43
N TYR A 138 11.94 -9.89 1.15
CA TYR A 138 13.09 -10.62 0.62
C TYR A 138 13.73 -9.84 -0.51
N LEU A 139 15.07 -9.87 -0.58
CA LEU A 139 15.83 -9.49 -1.78
C LEU A 139 16.57 -10.72 -2.27
N ILE A 140 16.10 -11.28 -3.37
CA ILE A 140 16.75 -12.39 -4.06
C ILE A 140 17.69 -11.78 -5.10
N HIS A 141 18.92 -12.27 -5.13
CA HIS A 141 19.87 -11.95 -6.18
C HIS A 141 20.34 -13.24 -6.85
N SER A 142 20.26 -13.27 -8.18
CA SER A 142 20.63 -14.43 -8.97
C SER A 142 21.54 -14.06 -10.13
N VAL A 143 22.61 -14.84 -10.30
CA VAL A 143 23.66 -14.59 -11.28
C VAL A 143 23.74 -15.75 -12.25
N ARG A 144 23.85 -15.45 -13.55
CA ARG A 144 24.20 -16.43 -14.58
C ARG A 144 25.32 -15.93 -15.48
N SER A 145 26.20 -16.84 -15.88
CA SER A 145 27.25 -16.56 -16.87
C SER A 145 26.64 -16.42 -18.26
N LEU A 146 27.10 -15.42 -19.00
CA LEU A 146 26.86 -15.25 -20.43
C LEU A 146 28.09 -15.62 -21.27
N SER A 147 29.25 -15.89 -20.65
CA SER A 147 30.51 -16.20 -21.34
C SER A 147 30.52 -17.62 -21.90
N SER A 148 30.96 -17.75 -23.15
CA SER A 148 31.04 -19.01 -23.90
C SER A 148 32.28 -19.86 -23.60
N GLU A 149 33.31 -19.32 -22.93
CA GLU A 149 34.63 -19.99 -22.87
C GLU A 149 35.33 -20.01 -21.50
N GLN A 150 34.79 -19.39 -20.44
CA GLN A 150 35.47 -19.34 -19.12
C GLN A 150 34.53 -19.51 -17.92
N GLU A 151 35.09 -20.09 -16.85
CA GLU A 151 34.57 -19.93 -15.49
C GLU A 151 34.70 -18.45 -15.08
N ILE A 152 33.59 -17.85 -14.69
CA ILE A 152 33.53 -16.47 -14.19
C ILE A 152 33.45 -16.51 -12.67
N SER A 153 34.20 -15.62 -12.02
CA SER A 153 34.03 -15.33 -10.59
C SER A 153 33.19 -14.06 -10.43
N VAL A 154 32.11 -14.14 -9.64
CA VAL A 154 31.26 -13.00 -9.35
C VAL A 154 31.16 -12.78 -7.86
N GLN A 155 31.42 -11.56 -7.41
CA GLN A 155 31.15 -11.15 -6.03
C GLN A 155 30.05 -10.09 -6.01
N ILE A 156 29.10 -10.25 -5.10
CA ILE A 156 28.01 -9.30 -4.86
C ILE A 156 28.20 -8.67 -3.49
N TYR A 157 28.11 -7.36 -3.44
CA TYR A 157 28.07 -6.58 -2.21
C TYR A 157 26.71 -5.90 -2.10
N ILE A 158 26.02 -6.11 -0.99
CA ILE A 158 24.77 -5.42 -0.66
C ILE A 158 24.94 -4.74 0.69
N GLU A 159 24.52 -3.49 0.76
CA GLU A 159 24.59 -2.65 1.94
C GLU A 159 23.23 -2.02 2.23
N ILE A 160 22.89 -2.00 3.52
CA ILE A 160 21.68 -1.41 4.06
C ILE A 160 22.13 -0.41 5.13
N SER A 161 21.80 0.87 4.96
CA SER A 161 22.21 1.90 5.93
C SER A 161 21.25 2.00 7.11
N ALA A 162 21.76 2.49 8.25
CA ALA A 162 20.96 2.81 9.43
C ALA A 162 19.98 3.98 9.22
N ASP A 163 20.06 4.69 8.08
CA ASP A 163 19.07 5.70 7.71
C ASP A 163 17.64 5.13 7.56
N PHE A 164 17.47 3.81 7.52
CA PHE A 164 16.17 3.14 7.58
C PHE A 164 15.38 3.42 8.85
N VAL A 165 16.05 3.67 9.98
CA VAL A 165 15.41 3.67 11.32
C VAL A 165 15.56 5.00 12.07
N VAL A 166 15.86 6.09 11.35
CA VAL A 166 16.02 7.43 11.97
C VAL A 166 15.28 8.50 11.21
N ASN A 167 14.62 9.41 11.93
CA ASN A 167 13.98 10.60 11.35
C ASN A 167 15.00 11.72 11.08
N SER A 168 15.99 11.87 11.96
CA SER A 168 17.10 12.82 11.83
C SER A 168 18.44 12.11 11.74
N LEU A 169 19.12 12.24 10.60
CA LEU A 169 20.48 11.71 10.43
C LEU A 169 21.46 12.26 11.46
N ALA A 170 21.26 13.51 11.89
CA ALA A 170 22.18 14.24 12.77
C ALA A 170 21.91 14.03 14.26
N ASN A 171 20.65 13.86 14.64
CA ASN A 171 20.24 13.89 16.05
C ASN A 171 19.92 12.50 16.59
N ASP A 172 19.31 11.64 15.78
CA ASP A 172 18.84 10.34 16.25
C ASP A 172 20.03 9.40 16.34
N LYS A 173 20.07 8.65 17.45
CA LYS A 173 21.13 7.69 17.71
C LYS A 173 20.59 6.29 17.50
N VAL A 174 21.28 5.52 16.68
CA VAL A 174 20.96 4.13 16.40
C VAL A 174 21.89 3.23 17.21
N VAL A 175 21.35 2.12 17.70
CA VAL A 175 22.14 1.00 18.23
C VAL A 175 22.10 -0.11 17.20
N TRP A 176 23.19 -0.86 17.09
CA TRP A 176 23.24 -1.98 16.15
C TRP A 176 23.95 -3.19 16.72
N GLU A 177 23.49 -4.36 16.31
CA GLU A 177 23.97 -5.65 16.82
C GLU A 177 24.14 -6.64 15.68
N GLU A 178 25.16 -7.50 15.81
CA GLU A 178 25.36 -8.65 14.94
C GLU A 178 25.26 -9.94 15.76
N ALA A 179 24.52 -10.91 15.24
CA ALA A 179 24.42 -12.26 15.79
C ALA A 179 24.70 -13.32 14.71
N ARG A 180 25.27 -14.45 15.14
CA ARG A 180 25.61 -15.59 14.27
C ARG A 180 25.01 -16.90 14.79
N PRO A 181 23.67 -17.04 14.88
CA PRO A 181 23.06 -18.28 15.35
C PRO A 181 23.23 -19.38 14.30
N GLY A 182 24.15 -20.32 14.54
CA GLY A 182 24.47 -21.41 13.62
C GLY A 182 25.02 -20.89 12.29
N GLU A 183 24.32 -21.20 11.19
CA GLU A 183 24.71 -20.77 9.83
C GLU A 183 24.18 -19.39 9.44
N HIS A 184 23.30 -18.79 10.26
CA HIS A 184 22.72 -17.51 9.92
C HIS A 184 23.67 -16.35 10.26
N ARG A 185 23.53 -15.24 9.51
CA ARG A 185 24.13 -13.94 9.82
C ARG A 185 23.01 -12.92 9.97
N TRP A 186 22.84 -12.41 11.18
CA TRP A 186 21.78 -11.47 11.53
C TRP A 186 22.40 -10.17 11.97
N GLN A 187 21.90 -9.08 11.44
CA GLN A 187 22.27 -7.74 11.84
C GLN A 187 20.99 -6.96 12.13
N SER A 188 21.00 -6.13 13.15
CA SER A 188 19.86 -5.32 13.52
C SER A 188 20.25 -3.87 13.75
N TYR A 189 19.27 -2.99 13.54
CA TYR A 189 19.26 -1.65 14.09
C TYR A 189 18.13 -1.56 15.10
N SER A 190 18.38 -0.90 16.22
CA SER A 190 17.38 -0.75 17.27
C SER A 190 17.35 0.65 17.86
N HIS A 191 16.16 1.00 18.31
CA HIS A 191 15.86 2.24 19.00
C HIS A 191 15.11 1.95 20.30
N ALA A 192 15.06 2.94 21.19
CA ALA A 192 14.18 2.85 22.35
C ALA A 192 12.70 2.86 21.90
N PRO A 193 11.80 2.17 22.62
CA PRO A 193 10.38 2.11 22.26
C PRO A 193 9.68 3.49 22.23
N PHE A 194 8.76 3.68 21.26
CA PHE A 194 7.77 4.77 21.14
C PHE A 194 8.32 6.20 21.37
N GLN A 195 8.75 6.87 20.29
CA GLN A 195 9.26 8.24 20.38
C GLN A 195 8.47 9.24 19.52
N THR A 196 8.22 8.92 18.25
CA THR A 196 7.59 9.86 17.31
C THR A 196 6.20 9.37 16.87
N HIS A 197 5.28 10.32 16.65
CA HIS A 197 3.94 10.10 16.10
C HIS A 197 3.63 11.14 15.01
N GLY A 198 2.56 10.91 14.25
CA GLY A 198 2.09 11.75 13.16
C GLY A 198 2.58 11.31 11.77
N ASP A 199 2.51 12.24 10.82
CA ASP A 199 2.92 11.98 9.44
C ASP A 199 4.42 12.14 9.21
N ARG A 200 4.89 11.59 8.09
CA ARG A 200 6.28 11.72 7.60
C ARG A 200 7.34 11.28 8.61
N ILE A 201 7.03 10.19 9.30
CA ILE A 201 7.93 9.50 10.23
C ILE A 201 8.40 8.16 9.67
N LYS A 202 9.69 7.88 9.84
CA LYS A 202 10.30 6.54 9.74
C LYS A 202 10.32 5.91 11.15
N PRO A 203 10.50 4.59 11.27
CA PRO A 203 10.43 3.95 12.58
C PRO A 203 11.68 4.27 13.37
N ASP A 204 11.51 4.97 14.46
CA ASP A 204 12.53 5.21 15.49
C ASP A 204 12.22 4.41 16.76
N TRP A 205 11.61 3.23 16.59
CA TRP A 205 11.34 2.27 17.66
C TRP A 205 11.45 0.83 17.15
N GLY A 206 11.60 -0.10 18.09
CA GLY A 206 11.67 -1.53 17.78
C GLY A 206 13.02 -1.91 17.17
N TYR A 207 12.99 -2.96 16.34
CA TYR A 207 14.17 -3.54 15.71
C TYR A 207 13.95 -3.74 14.21
N PHE A 208 14.86 -3.27 13.39
CA PHE A 208 14.94 -3.62 11.98
C PHE A 208 16.06 -4.63 11.77
N TYR A 209 15.71 -5.83 11.30
CA TYR A 209 16.65 -6.91 11.04
C TYR A 209 16.92 -7.07 9.55
N VAL A 210 18.17 -7.35 9.23
CA VAL A 210 18.60 -7.90 7.95
C VAL A 210 19.34 -9.20 8.21
N ALA A 211 18.94 -10.26 7.51
CA ALA A 211 19.51 -11.59 7.71
C ALA A 211 19.79 -12.30 6.40
N SER A 212 20.83 -13.13 6.38
CA SER A 212 21.06 -14.10 5.31
C SER A 212 21.50 -15.45 5.88
N ARG A 213 21.19 -16.51 5.14
CA ARG A 213 21.73 -17.86 5.32
C ARG A 213 22.01 -18.43 3.94
N SER A 214 23.27 -18.48 3.58
CA SER A 214 23.68 -18.94 2.25
C SER A 214 25.09 -19.48 2.27
N ARG A 215 25.33 -20.56 1.51
CA ARG A 215 26.69 -21.06 1.27
C ARG A 215 27.56 -20.08 0.47
N PHE A 216 26.91 -19.15 -0.26
CA PHE A 216 27.59 -18.12 -1.02
C PHE A 216 27.91 -16.89 -0.15
N LEU A 217 27.32 -16.78 1.05
CA LEU A 217 27.64 -15.69 1.96
C LEU A 217 29.07 -15.85 2.45
N ARG A 218 29.93 -14.94 2.01
CA ARG A 218 31.36 -14.97 2.31
C ARG A 218 31.66 -14.27 3.62
N ASP A 219 31.15 -13.05 3.77
CA ASP A 219 31.34 -12.25 4.98
C ASP A 219 30.18 -11.27 5.17
N SER A 220 30.01 -10.82 6.41
CA SER A 220 29.05 -9.78 6.77
C SER A 220 29.60 -8.98 7.95
N THR A 221 29.39 -7.67 7.93
CA THR A 221 29.79 -6.79 9.04
C THR A 221 28.80 -5.64 9.17
N GLN A 222 28.77 -5.01 10.33
CA GLN A 222 28.02 -3.79 10.57
C GLN A 222 28.99 -2.70 11.06
N THR A 223 29.28 -1.74 10.19
CA THR A 223 30.29 -0.70 10.42
C THR A 223 30.04 0.49 9.49
N ASN A 224 30.94 1.47 9.46
CA ASN A 224 30.88 2.60 8.53
C ASN A 224 30.76 2.13 7.07
N ALA A 225 29.69 2.56 6.39
CA ALA A 225 29.38 2.21 4.99
C ALA A 225 30.58 2.40 4.05
N SER A 226 31.30 3.52 4.20
CA SER A 226 32.42 3.85 3.31
C SER A 226 33.59 2.91 3.49
N LEU A 227 33.85 2.41 4.71
CA LEU A 227 34.91 1.44 4.96
C LEU A 227 34.59 0.09 4.32
N SER A 228 33.34 -0.39 4.45
CA SER A 228 32.89 -1.63 3.83
C SER A 228 32.91 -1.55 2.30
N ARG A 229 32.40 -0.45 1.72
CA ARG A 229 32.47 -0.20 0.26
C ARG A 229 33.91 -0.17 -0.24
N GLN A 230 34.80 0.56 0.43
CA GLN A 230 36.21 0.62 0.03
C GLN A 230 36.90 -0.74 0.15
N ALA A 231 36.60 -1.53 1.19
CA ALA A 231 37.13 -2.88 1.33
C ALA A 231 36.67 -3.77 0.16
N PHE A 232 35.38 -3.72 -0.20
CA PHE A 232 34.86 -4.43 -1.35
C PHE A 232 35.53 -3.94 -2.64
N ILE A 233 35.69 -2.63 -2.85
CA ILE A 233 36.32 -2.04 -4.06
C ILE A 233 37.79 -2.44 -4.19
N GLN A 234 38.52 -2.50 -3.07
CA GLN A 234 39.92 -2.95 -3.03
C GLN A 234 40.08 -4.47 -3.20
N GLY A 235 38.99 -5.23 -3.30
CA GLY A 235 39.03 -6.68 -3.51
C GLY A 235 39.38 -7.47 -2.26
N LYS A 236 39.08 -6.92 -1.09
CA LYS A 236 39.23 -7.66 0.16
C LYS A 236 38.17 -8.77 0.21
N PHE A 237 38.62 -9.96 0.60
CA PHE A 237 37.75 -11.13 0.81
C PHE A 237 36.94 -11.08 2.09
N ASN A 238 37.39 -10.26 3.05
CA ASN A 238 36.72 -10.03 4.32
C ASN A 238 36.45 -8.53 4.44
N LEU A 239 35.28 -8.21 4.97
CA LEU A 239 34.89 -6.85 5.27
C LEU A 239 35.61 -6.39 6.57
N PRO A 240 35.67 -5.07 6.84
CA PRO A 240 36.23 -4.57 8.08
C PRO A 240 35.51 -5.18 9.28
N GLN A 241 36.24 -5.44 10.36
CA GLN A 241 35.61 -5.90 11.60
C GLN A 241 34.64 -4.83 12.11
N ARG A 242 33.60 -5.29 12.81
CA ARG A 242 32.62 -4.43 13.48
C ARG A 242 33.34 -3.39 14.35
N ASP A 243 32.88 -2.15 14.29
CA ASP A 243 33.36 -1.09 15.17
C ASP A 243 32.42 -0.93 16.37
N ASP A 244 32.74 -1.63 17.46
CA ASP A 244 32.00 -1.56 18.74
C ASP A 244 32.46 -0.40 19.64
N SER A 245 33.44 0.39 19.20
CA SER A 245 34.04 1.43 20.04
C SER A 245 33.19 2.71 20.13
N GLN A 246 32.14 2.80 19.31
CA GLN A 246 31.20 3.91 19.27
C GLN A 246 29.84 3.35 19.71
N GLY A 247 29.33 3.77 20.89
CA GLY A 247 28.02 3.37 21.39
C GLY A 247 26.86 3.86 20.49
N PRO A 248 25.64 4.11 21.01
CA PRO A 248 24.59 4.69 20.18
C PRO A 248 25.12 5.94 19.45
N GLN A 249 25.10 5.93 18.11
CA GLN A 249 25.70 6.98 17.30
C GLN A 249 24.72 7.55 16.29
N SER A 250 24.92 8.82 15.92
CA SER A 250 24.12 9.45 14.86
C SER A 250 24.51 8.91 13.50
N VAL A 251 23.53 8.74 12.60
CA VAL A 251 23.75 8.16 11.26
C VAL A 251 24.70 9.01 10.40
N GLN A 252 24.72 10.33 10.59
CA GLN A 252 25.66 11.21 9.87
C GLN A 252 27.14 10.86 10.16
N ASN A 253 27.43 10.21 11.29
CA ASN A 253 28.77 9.76 11.65
C ASN A 253 29.13 8.48 10.88
N GLY A 254 29.32 8.62 9.58
CA GLY A 254 29.84 7.54 8.74
C GLY A 254 28.81 6.52 8.25
N TYR A 255 27.51 6.77 8.45
CA TYR A 255 26.40 5.93 7.98
C TYR A 255 26.60 4.45 8.35
N PRO A 256 26.41 4.07 9.62
CA PRO A 256 26.53 2.67 10.04
C PRO A 256 25.67 1.78 9.14
N ALA A 257 26.27 0.74 8.57
CA ALA A 257 25.64 -0.04 7.52
C ALA A 257 25.85 -1.54 7.69
N SER A 258 24.76 -2.28 7.52
CA SER A 258 24.70 -3.72 7.42
C SER A 258 25.18 -4.14 6.05
N SER A 259 26.38 -4.70 6.00
CA SER A 259 27.10 -5.02 4.75
C SER A 259 27.21 -6.53 4.59
N PHE A 260 26.80 -7.05 3.44
CA PHE A 260 26.85 -8.47 3.10
C PHE A 260 27.64 -8.67 1.80
N GLN A 261 28.64 -9.55 1.84
CA GLN A 261 29.43 -9.95 0.67
C GLN A 261 29.14 -11.41 0.33
N PHE A 262 28.72 -11.65 -0.91
CA PHE A 262 28.49 -12.97 -1.47
C PHE A 262 29.55 -13.28 -2.53
N ASP A 263 30.02 -14.53 -2.56
CA ASP A 263 31.02 -15.01 -3.50
C ASP A 263 30.46 -16.21 -4.28
N TYR A 264 30.24 -15.98 -5.58
CA TYR A 264 29.86 -16.97 -6.57
C TYR A 264 31.10 -17.32 -7.40
N SER A 265 31.99 -18.10 -6.78
CA SER A 265 33.17 -18.62 -7.48
C SER A 265 32.77 -19.72 -8.47
N GLN A 266 33.41 -19.71 -9.64
CA GLN A 266 33.30 -20.75 -10.68
C GLN A 266 31.89 -20.91 -11.30
N ILE A 267 31.27 -19.80 -11.69
CA ILE A 267 30.05 -19.82 -12.51
C ILE A 267 30.46 -20.21 -13.94
N ASN A 268 29.84 -21.24 -14.52
CA ASN A 268 30.03 -21.61 -15.93
C ASN A 268 28.68 -21.56 -16.68
N GLN A 269 28.73 -21.54 -18.01
CA GLN A 269 27.52 -21.43 -18.85
C GLN A 269 26.59 -22.66 -18.74
N ASN A 270 27.11 -23.81 -18.28
CA ASN A 270 26.35 -25.06 -18.14
C ASN A 270 25.61 -25.17 -16.81
N SER A 271 25.94 -24.34 -15.82
CA SER A 271 25.19 -24.27 -14.58
C SER A 271 23.94 -23.40 -14.73
N ASN A 272 22.85 -23.86 -14.12
CA ASN A 272 21.70 -23.01 -13.85
C ASN A 272 22.15 -21.79 -13.01
N SER A 273 21.34 -20.73 -13.04
CA SER A 273 21.60 -19.51 -12.27
C SER A 273 21.87 -19.83 -10.79
N TYR A 274 22.87 -19.17 -10.21
CA TYR A 274 23.20 -19.27 -8.80
C TYR A 274 22.44 -18.19 -8.04
N SER A 275 21.81 -18.52 -6.92
CA SER A 275 20.98 -17.57 -6.17
C SER A 275 21.26 -17.59 -4.67
N SER A 276 21.03 -16.44 -4.06
CA SER A 276 20.99 -16.25 -2.62
C SER A 276 19.99 -15.14 -2.32
N PHE A 277 19.63 -14.96 -1.04
CA PHE A 277 18.71 -13.92 -0.64
C PHE A 277 19.05 -13.31 0.72
N LEU A 278 18.52 -12.11 0.92
CA LEU A 278 18.42 -11.42 2.19
C LEU A 278 16.95 -11.42 2.65
N VAL A 279 16.74 -11.50 3.95
CA VAL A 279 15.45 -11.31 4.63
C VAL A 279 15.51 -9.98 5.37
N PHE A 280 14.47 -9.17 5.22
CA PHE A 280 14.23 -7.93 5.95
C PHE A 280 13.04 -8.13 6.87
N PHE A 281 13.13 -7.68 8.11
CA PHE A 281 12.08 -7.85 9.11
C PHE A 281 12.02 -6.65 10.04
N HIS A 282 10.84 -6.10 10.28
CA HIS A 282 10.62 -5.07 11.29
C HIS A 282 9.86 -5.63 12.50
N ASP A 283 10.53 -5.76 13.64
CA ASP A 283 9.91 -6.05 14.92
C ASP A 283 9.55 -4.75 15.62
N GLU A 284 8.31 -4.29 15.41
CA GLU A 284 7.79 -3.08 16.04
C GLU A 284 7.71 -3.21 17.57
N GLN A 285 7.66 -4.43 18.12
CA GLN A 285 7.30 -4.80 19.50
C GLN A 285 5.89 -4.37 19.92
N LEU A 286 5.48 -3.16 19.57
CA LEU A 286 4.18 -2.53 19.76
C LEU A 286 3.84 -1.76 18.48
N SER A 287 2.65 -1.99 17.91
CA SER A 287 2.26 -1.37 16.63
C SER A 287 1.30 -0.20 16.80
N ILE A 288 0.39 -0.26 17.79
CA ILE A 288 -0.65 0.77 18.01
C ILE A 288 -0.82 1.02 19.51
N ASN A 289 -0.97 2.29 19.88
CA ASN A 289 -1.47 2.69 21.20
C ASN A 289 -2.94 3.09 21.07
N PHE A 290 -3.87 2.17 21.31
CA PHE A 290 -5.30 2.42 21.20
C PHE A 290 -5.88 2.91 22.52
N PHE A 291 -6.00 4.23 22.70
CA PHE A 291 -6.52 4.85 23.93
C PHE A 291 -5.86 4.26 25.20
N SER A 292 -4.52 4.37 25.28
CA SER A 292 -3.68 3.83 26.36
C SER A 292 -3.61 2.30 26.45
N ASN A 293 -4.24 1.58 25.52
CA ASN A 293 -4.07 0.13 25.35
C ASN A 293 -3.03 -0.15 24.25
N TYR A 294 -1.84 -0.58 24.66
CA TYR A 294 -0.74 -0.91 23.73
C TYR A 294 -0.96 -2.29 23.10
N GLN A 295 -1.11 -2.31 21.77
CA GLN A 295 -1.40 -3.51 21.00
C GLN A 295 -0.14 -4.01 20.27
N GLN A 296 0.09 -5.32 20.36
CA GLN A 296 1.19 -5.99 19.68
C GLN A 296 0.82 -6.39 18.25
N PRO A 297 1.80 -6.43 17.32
CA PRO A 297 1.55 -6.91 15.96
C PRO A 297 1.07 -8.37 15.98
N TYR A 298 0.13 -8.70 15.09
CA TYR A 298 -0.55 -10.01 15.10
C TYR A 298 0.41 -11.20 14.96
N TRP A 299 1.54 -11.03 14.27
CA TRP A 299 2.53 -12.10 14.10
C TRP A 299 3.04 -12.65 15.44
N THR A 300 3.01 -11.89 16.55
CA THR A 300 3.43 -12.36 17.89
C THR A 300 2.52 -13.45 18.45
N LYS A 301 1.31 -13.60 17.90
CA LYS A 301 0.40 -14.72 18.22
C LYS A 301 0.83 -16.03 17.56
N ILE A 302 1.62 -15.94 16.49
CA ILE A 302 2.08 -17.08 15.68
C ILE A 302 3.51 -17.45 16.07
N TYR A 303 4.38 -16.45 16.24
CA TYR A 303 5.78 -16.62 16.57
C TYR A 303 6.10 -15.97 17.91
N THR A 304 6.78 -16.71 18.78
CA THR A 304 7.04 -16.26 20.15
C THR A 304 8.09 -15.16 20.26
N ASN A 305 8.88 -14.91 19.22
CA ASN A 305 9.86 -13.82 19.13
C ASN A 305 10.39 -13.66 17.68
N ALA A 306 11.12 -12.56 17.46
CA ALA A 306 11.84 -12.26 16.21
C ALA A 306 12.67 -13.43 15.67
N GLN A 307 13.39 -14.15 16.56
CA GLN A 307 14.24 -15.27 16.12
C GLN A 307 13.40 -16.39 15.49
N LYS A 308 12.27 -16.75 16.09
CA LYS A 308 11.38 -17.79 15.56
C LYS A 308 10.73 -17.40 14.24
N LEU A 309 10.37 -16.12 14.09
CA LEU A 309 9.84 -15.61 12.83
C LEU A 309 10.91 -15.63 11.73
N LEU A 310 12.15 -15.19 12.02
CA LEU A 310 13.25 -15.26 11.06
C LEU A 310 13.60 -16.70 10.67
N ASP A 311 13.66 -17.63 11.63
CA ASP A 311 13.86 -19.06 11.35
C ASP A 311 12.77 -19.59 10.39
N ALA A 312 11.51 -19.23 10.63
CA ALA A 312 10.38 -19.60 9.78
C ALA A 312 10.46 -18.96 8.38
N ALA A 313 10.89 -17.69 8.29
CA ALA A 313 11.10 -16.99 7.02
C ALA A 313 12.12 -17.72 6.13
N PHE A 314 13.23 -18.19 6.70
CA PHE A 314 14.21 -19.00 5.97
C PHE A 314 13.67 -20.39 5.58
N GLN A 315 12.92 -21.04 6.48
CA GLN A 315 12.39 -22.39 6.22
C GLN A 315 11.29 -22.40 5.16
N ARG A 316 10.46 -21.36 5.14
CA ARG A 316 9.28 -21.25 4.27
C ARG A 316 9.52 -20.38 3.03
N PHE A 317 10.76 -19.96 2.79
CA PHE A 317 11.09 -19.06 1.68
C PHE A 317 10.56 -19.57 0.33
N ASN A 318 10.76 -20.86 0.02
CA ASN A 318 10.27 -21.44 -1.23
C ASN A 318 8.75 -21.40 -1.32
N ASP A 319 8.04 -21.74 -0.23
CA ASP A 319 6.58 -21.69 -0.19
C ASP A 319 6.06 -20.26 -0.40
N ILE A 320 6.71 -19.26 0.21
CA ILE A 320 6.36 -17.84 0.04
C ILE A 320 6.65 -17.37 -1.39
N GLN A 321 7.76 -17.80 -1.99
CA GLN A 321 8.09 -17.46 -3.37
C GLN A 321 7.09 -18.09 -4.35
N ASP A 322 6.73 -19.35 -4.15
CA ASP A 322 5.74 -20.04 -4.97
C ASP A 322 4.34 -19.42 -4.81
N GLU A 323 3.98 -19.03 -3.58
CA GLU A 323 2.75 -18.29 -3.31
C GLU A 323 2.72 -16.95 -4.07
N ALA A 324 3.81 -16.18 -3.98
CA ALA A 324 3.95 -14.89 -4.66
C ALA A 324 3.78 -15.04 -6.18
N ASN A 325 4.48 -16.01 -6.79
CA ASN A 325 4.38 -16.28 -8.22
C ASN A 325 2.95 -16.68 -8.63
N ARG A 326 2.28 -17.53 -7.82
CA ARG A 326 0.92 -17.97 -8.11
C ARG A 326 -0.08 -16.82 -7.95
N TYR A 327 0.03 -16.05 -6.88
CA TYR A 327 -0.88 -14.96 -6.57
C TYR A 327 -0.73 -13.81 -7.58
N ASP A 328 0.49 -13.42 -7.90
CA ASP A 328 0.76 -12.38 -8.91
C ASP A 328 0.20 -12.81 -10.27
N LYS A 329 0.42 -14.06 -10.70
CA LYS A 329 -0.17 -14.57 -11.94
C LYS A 329 -1.70 -14.51 -11.92
N MET A 330 -2.31 -14.99 -10.83
CA MET A 330 -3.77 -15.00 -10.70
C MET A 330 -4.35 -13.58 -10.79
N LEU A 331 -3.74 -12.61 -10.11
CA LEU A 331 -4.20 -11.22 -10.13
C LEU A 331 -3.97 -10.56 -11.49
N ILE A 332 -2.81 -10.75 -12.11
CA ILE A 332 -2.53 -10.18 -13.44
C ILE A 332 -3.54 -10.73 -14.47
N ASP A 333 -3.72 -12.06 -14.53
CA ASP A 333 -4.70 -12.67 -15.44
C ASP A 333 -6.11 -12.12 -15.20
N ARG A 334 -6.50 -11.95 -13.92
CA ARG A 334 -7.81 -11.38 -13.54
C ARG A 334 -7.96 -9.95 -14.05
N TYR A 335 -7.00 -9.08 -13.78
CA TYR A 335 -7.06 -7.67 -14.15
C TYR A 335 -7.04 -7.48 -15.66
N THR A 336 -6.22 -8.24 -16.38
CA THR A 336 -6.20 -8.24 -17.84
C THR A 336 -7.57 -8.60 -18.42
N ASN A 337 -8.24 -9.61 -17.85
CA ASN A 337 -9.59 -9.99 -18.29
C ASN A 337 -10.65 -8.92 -18.01
N VAL A 338 -10.44 -8.05 -17.01
CA VAL A 338 -11.38 -6.97 -16.66
C VAL A 338 -11.26 -5.79 -17.64
N ALA A 339 -10.04 -5.29 -17.88
CA ALA A 339 -9.84 -4.08 -18.70
C ALA A 339 -8.46 -3.98 -19.39
N GLY A 340 -7.80 -5.11 -19.67
CA GLY A 340 -6.56 -5.16 -20.47
C GLY A 340 -5.27 -4.95 -19.68
N ASP A 341 -4.15 -4.96 -20.42
CA ASP A 341 -2.79 -4.99 -19.88
C ASP A 341 -2.42 -3.68 -19.16
N GLU A 342 -2.91 -2.54 -19.65
CA GLU A 342 -2.76 -1.22 -19.01
C GLU A 342 -3.39 -1.21 -17.61
N TYR A 343 -4.61 -1.74 -17.49
CA TYR A 343 -5.29 -1.88 -16.21
C TYR A 343 -4.56 -2.83 -15.27
N ALA A 344 -4.13 -3.99 -15.77
CA ALA A 344 -3.35 -4.95 -14.99
C ALA A 344 -2.02 -4.38 -14.49
N THR A 345 -1.36 -3.57 -15.32
CA THR A 345 -0.11 -2.87 -14.97
C THR A 345 -0.34 -1.82 -13.89
N LEU A 346 -1.41 -1.03 -14.00
CA LEU A 346 -1.78 -0.03 -13.02
C LEU A 346 -2.12 -0.66 -11.66
N LEU A 347 -2.93 -1.71 -11.64
CA LEU A 347 -3.29 -2.42 -10.41
C LEU A 347 -2.08 -3.12 -9.75
N SER A 348 -1.19 -3.68 -10.56
CA SER A 348 0.05 -4.30 -10.08
C SER A 348 0.97 -3.30 -9.38
N LEU A 349 1.01 -2.05 -9.85
CA LEU A 349 1.81 -0.98 -9.22
C LEU A 349 1.28 -0.63 -7.82
N VAL A 350 -0.03 -0.54 -7.65
CA VAL A 350 -0.63 0.02 -6.42
C VAL A 350 -0.88 -1.01 -5.32
N HIS A 351 -0.88 -2.31 -5.62
CA HIS A 351 -1.17 -3.37 -4.65
C HIS A 351 -0.37 -3.21 -3.35
N ARG A 352 0.95 -3.10 -3.46
CA ARG A 352 1.82 -2.92 -2.29
C ARG A 352 1.71 -1.53 -1.66
N GLN A 353 1.36 -0.50 -2.41
CA GLN A 353 1.10 0.84 -1.87
C GLN A 353 -0.09 0.81 -0.90
N VAL A 354 -1.17 0.13 -1.26
CA VAL A 354 -2.35 -0.01 -0.39
C VAL A 354 -2.03 -0.85 0.84
N THR A 355 -1.42 -2.03 0.67
CA THR A 355 -1.11 -2.91 1.82
C THR A 355 -0.02 -2.33 2.73
N GLY A 356 0.92 -1.58 2.17
CA GLY A 356 2.01 -0.95 2.91
C GLY A 356 1.56 0.14 3.88
N ALA A 357 0.34 0.66 3.72
CA ALA A 357 -0.28 1.61 4.64
C ALA A 357 -1.03 0.94 5.80
N CYS A 358 -1.06 -0.40 5.89
CA CYS A 358 -1.84 -1.11 6.88
C CYS A 358 -0.98 -1.91 7.88
N VAL A 359 -1.50 -2.13 9.09
CA VAL A 359 -0.95 -3.05 10.09
C VAL A 359 -2.08 -3.87 10.71
N THR A 360 -1.79 -5.12 11.08
CA THR A 360 -2.71 -5.99 11.82
C THR A 360 -2.14 -6.30 13.19
N VAL A 361 -2.94 -6.08 14.23
CA VAL A 361 -2.58 -6.28 15.63
C VAL A 361 -3.49 -7.29 16.29
N TRP A 362 -3.08 -7.77 17.46
CA TRP A 362 -3.96 -8.56 18.33
C TRP A 362 -4.58 -7.66 19.40
N ASN A 363 -5.91 -7.68 19.51
CA ASN A 363 -6.63 -7.04 20.60
C ASN A 363 -6.89 -8.05 21.72
N ASP A 364 -6.21 -7.92 22.85
CA ASP A 364 -6.35 -8.83 23.99
C ASP A 364 -7.68 -8.69 24.74
N GLU A 365 -8.33 -7.53 24.72
CA GLU A 365 -9.63 -7.37 25.39
C GLU A 365 -10.75 -8.06 24.62
N ARG A 366 -10.67 -8.02 23.29
CA ARG A 366 -11.64 -8.63 22.37
C ARG A 366 -11.29 -10.05 21.95
N GLN A 367 -10.05 -10.49 22.21
CA GLN A 367 -9.52 -11.77 21.75
C GLN A 367 -9.69 -11.97 20.24
N GLU A 368 -9.45 -10.92 19.47
CA GLU A 368 -9.55 -10.93 18.00
C GLU A 368 -8.48 -10.04 17.36
N ALA A 369 -8.25 -10.25 16.06
CA ALA A 369 -7.33 -9.42 15.29
C ALA A 369 -8.03 -8.13 14.84
N TRP A 370 -7.38 -7.00 15.04
CA TRP A 370 -7.80 -5.70 14.52
C TRP A 370 -6.79 -5.22 13.48
N SER A 371 -7.23 -4.39 12.55
CA SER A 371 -6.36 -3.79 11.54
C SER A 371 -6.50 -2.28 11.59
N TYR A 372 -5.41 -1.58 11.27
CA TYR A 372 -5.35 -0.13 11.21
C TYR A 372 -4.71 0.30 9.89
N MET A 373 -5.14 1.44 9.37
CA MET A 373 -4.56 2.06 8.19
C MET A 373 -3.97 3.41 8.56
N LYS A 374 -2.77 3.72 8.09
CA LYS A 374 -2.19 5.06 8.19
C LYS A 374 -2.64 5.89 7.01
N GLU A 375 -3.13 7.09 7.27
CA GLU A 375 -3.23 8.12 6.25
C GLU A 375 -1.85 8.68 5.93
N GLN A 376 -1.28 8.25 4.81
CA GLN A 376 0.07 8.67 4.41
C GLN A 376 0.01 10.00 3.65
N SER A 377 0.97 10.89 3.89
CA SER A 377 1.17 12.12 3.12
C SER A 377 0.13 13.25 3.28
N SER A 378 -0.89 13.06 4.13
CA SER A 378 -1.76 14.14 4.63
C SER A 378 -1.30 14.55 6.04
N ASP A 379 -2.10 14.30 7.08
CA ASP A 379 -1.84 14.64 8.48
C ASP A 379 -1.37 13.44 9.33
N GLY A 380 -1.32 12.24 8.75
CA GLY A 380 -0.71 11.08 9.40
C GLY A 380 -1.66 10.33 10.31
N ASP A 381 -2.96 10.46 10.09
CA ASP A 381 -4.00 9.94 10.94
C ASP A 381 -4.12 8.42 10.95
N VAL A 382 -4.63 7.90 12.07
CA VAL A 382 -4.95 6.50 12.26
C VAL A 382 -6.39 6.23 11.83
N SER A 383 -6.52 5.41 10.80
CA SER A 383 -7.79 4.86 10.30
C SER A 383 -8.81 5.92 9.92
N THR A 384 -8.37 6.91 9.14
CA THR A 384 -9.23 7.95 8.56
C THR A 384 -10.30 7.32 7.67
N VAL A 385 -11.57 7.62 7.93
CA VAL A 385 -12.72 6.91 7.32
C VAL A 385 -12.84 7.27 5.84
N ASP A 386 -12.65 8.54 5.47
CA ASP A 386 -12.65 9.01 4.08
C ASP A 386 -11.37 8.62 3.32
N VAL A 387 -10.39 7.99 3.96
CA VAL A 387 -9.25 7.30 3.32
C VAL A 387 -9.52 5.80 3.17
N ILE A 388 -10.12 5.17 4.18
CA ILE A 388 -10.50 3.76 4.11
C ILE A 388 -11.58 3.54 3.04
N SER A 389 -12.55 4.47 2.93
CA SER A 389 -13.61 4.42 1.92
C SER A 389 -13.08 4.32 0.48
N PRO A 390 -12.22 5.22 -0.01
CA PRO A 390 -11.64 5.10 -1.34
C PRO A 390 -10.69 3.90 -1.48
N ALA A 391 -10.04 3.44 -0.40
CA ALA A 391 -9.25 2.21 -0.43
C ALA A 391 -10.10 0.92 -0.47
N ALA A 392 -11.36 0.97 -0.04
CA ALA A 392 -12.21 -0.20 0.19
C ALA A 392 -12.48 -1.07 -1.05
N PRO A 393 -12.51 -0.60 -2.31
CA PRO A 393 -12.68 -1.48 -3.46
C PRO A 393 -11.60 -2.58 -3.56
N PHE A 394 -10.36 -2.28 -3.14
CA PHE A 394 -9.29 -3.28 -3.02
C PHE A 394 -9.66 -4.39 -2.03
N PHE A 395 -10.09 -4.01 -0.83
CA PHE A 395 -10.39 -4.98 0.23
C PHE A 395 -11.68 -5.73 -0.02
N LEU A 396 -12.74 -5.09 -0.52
CA LEU A 396 -13.99 -5.76 -0.86
C LEU A 396 -13.78 -6.84 -1.94
N THR A 397 -12.82 -6.63 -2.83
CA THR A 397 -12.48 -7.58 -3.89
C THR A 397 -11.60 -8.72 -3.39
N LEU A 398 -10.51 -8.38 -2.68
CA LEU A 398 -9.44 -9.34 -2.40
C LEU A 398 -9.45 -9.90 -0.97
N GLY A 399 -10.12 -9.24 -0.03
CA GLY A 399 -10.09 -9.62 1.38
C GLY A 399 -11.08 -8.82 2.24
N PRO A 400 -12.41 -9.03 2.10
CA PRO A 400 -13.44 -8.27 2.83
C PRO A 400 -13.33 -8.43 4.35
N GLU A 401 -12.78 -9.57 4.81
CA GLU A 401 -12.40 -9.81 6.20
C GLU A 401 -11.39 -8.79 6.74
N TYR A 402 -10.47 -8.32 5.89
CA TYR A 402 -9.52 -7.27 6.27
C TYR A 402 -10.23 -5.92 6.44
N LEU A 403 -11.14 -5.58 5.52
CA LEU A 403 -11.95 -4.36 5.66
C LEU A 403 -12.79 -4.39 6.94
N ARG A 404 -13.40 -5.53 7.29
CA ARG A 404 -14.09 -5.67 8.58
C ARG A 404 -13.18 -5.29 9.74
N ARG A 405 -11.95 -5.82 9.77
CA ARG A 405 -10.98 -5.53 10.83
C ARG A 405 -10.55 -4.06 10.89
N LEU A 406 -10.55 -3.34 9.76
CA LEU A 406 -10.33 -1.89 9.72
C LEU A 406 -11.49 -1.11 10.36
N MET A 407 -12.71 -1.64 10.32
CA MET A 407 -13.89 -0.98 10.92
C MET A 407 -14.01 -1.17 12.43
N LEU A 408 -13.44 -2.26 12.99
CA LEU A 408 -13.61 -2.61 14.40
C LEU A 408 -13.10 -1.52 15.37
N PRO A 409 -11.90 -0.92 15.19
CA PRO A 409 -11.42 0.12 16.09
C PRO A 409 -12.31 1.39 16.07
N LEU A 410 -12.81 1.77 14.90
CA LEU A 410 -13.71 2.91 14.71
C LEU A 410 -15.07 2.67 15.39
N LEU A 411 -15.63 1.47 15.22
CA LEU A 411 -16.86 1.06 15.91
C LEU A 411 -16.68 1.06 17.43
N ALA A 412 -15.57 0.54 17.93
CA ALA A 412 -15.27 0.51 19.36
C ALA A 412 -15.17 1.92 19.97
N TYR A 413 -14.44 2.83 19.33
CA TYR A 413 -14.34 4.23 19.77
C TYR A 413 -15.71 4.93 19.77
N SER A 414 -16.43 4.81 18.65
CA SER A 414 -17.75 5.41 18.47
C SER A 414 -18.79 4.87 19.46
N ASN A 415 -18.66 3.60 19.87
CA ASN A 415 -19.53 2.95 20.84
C ASN A 415 -19.14 3.19 22.30
N ASN A 416 -18.24 4.15 22.56
CA ASN A 416 -17.78 4.51 23.92
C ASN A 416 -17.10 3.36 24.68
N GLU A 417 -16.36 2.50 23.98
CA GLU A 417 -15.62 1.39 24.59
C GLU A 417 -14.22 1.81 25.08
N THR A 418 -13.88 3.09 24.92
CA THR A 418 -12.62 3.71 25.31
C THR A 418 -12.81 4.63 26.51
N TYR A 419 -11.73 5.04 27.19
CA TYR A 419 -11.83 6.01 28.29
C TYR A 419 -12.25 7.42 27.81
N VAL A 420 -11.95 7.77 26.55
CA VAL A 420 -12.51 8.94 25.89
C VAL A 420 -13.89 8.57 25.37
N ARG A 421 -14.92 9.33 25.77
CA ARG A 421 -16.28 9.09 25.31
C ARG A 421 -16.58 9.86 24.03
N TYR A 422 -16.97 9.15 22.98
CA TYR A 422 -17.46 9.72 21.73
C TYR A 422 -18.97 10.02 21.83
N LYS A 423 -19.33 11.31 21.81
CA LYS A 423 -20.70 11.80 22.07
C LYS A 423 -21.37 12.45 20.86
N LEU A 424 -20.68 12.55 19.73
CA LEU A 424 -21.25 13.13 18.51
C LEU A 424 -22.21 12.12 17.86
N PRO A 425 -23.30 12.57 17.20
CA PRO A 425 -24.30 11.70 16.60
C PRO A 425 -23.92 11.19 15.20
N TRP A 426 -22.69 11.46 14.74
CA TRP A 426 -22.13 11.02 13.45
C TRP A 426 -20.84 10.23 13.68
N THR A 427 -20.23 9.69 12.62
CA THR A 427 -18.99 8.91 12.70
C THR A 427 -17.75 9.81 12.95
N PRO A 428 -16.74 9.36 13.72
CA PRO A 428 -15.43 10.03 13.77
C PRO A 428 -14.70 9.99 12.41
N HIS A 429 -13.97 11.05 12.11
CA HIS A 429 -13.07 11.11 10.95
C HIS A 429 -11.92 10.12 11.10
N HIS A 430 -11.25 10.11 12.26
CA HIS A 430 -10.08 9.27 12.54
C HIS A 430 -9.95 8.96 14.04
N LEU A 431 -8.91 8.21 14.41
CA LEU A 431 -8.65 7.77 15.78
C LEU A 431 -7.53 8.55 16.49
N GLY A 432 -6.81 9.44 15.80
CA GLY A 432 -5.65 10.20 16.30
C GLY A 432 -4.45 10.12 15.37
N ASP A 433 -3.28 10.56 15.83
CA ASP A 433 -2.04 10.64 15.03
C ASP A 433 -1.27 9.31 15.05
N TRP A 434 -0.82 8.81 13.90
CA TRP A 434 -0.15 7.50 13.84
C TRP A 434 1.10 7.39 14.71
N PRO A 435 1.28 6.33 15.54
CA PRO A 435 0.41 5.18 15.78
C PRO A 435 -0.43 5.28 17.08
N VAL A 436 -0.71 6.50 17.54
CA VAL A 436 -1.40 6.80 18.81
C VAL A 436 -2.86 7.19 18.55
N CYS A 437 -3.78 6.37 19.05
CA CYS A 437 -5.20 6.72 19.08
C CYS A 437 -5.57 7.39 20.39
N SER A 438 -5.92 8.67 20.38
CA SER A 438 -6.30 9.40 21.59
C SER A 438 -7.19 10.62 21.33
N ILE A 439 -7.66 10.81 20.10
CA ILE A 439 -8.36 12.03 19.70
C ILE A 439 -9.64 12.26 20.51
N LEU A 440 -9.94 13.52 20.83
CA LEU A 440 -11.18 13.92 21.48
C LEU A 440 -12.29 14.24 20.45
N PRO A 441 -13.57 14.07 20.78
CA PRO A 441 -14.66 14.32 19.82
C PRO A 441 -14.67 15.75 19.24
N GLN A 442 -14.30 16.76 20.03
CA GLN A 442 -14.26 18.16 19.58
C GLN A 442 -13.04 18.50 18.70
N GLU A 443 -12.07 17.60 18.60
CA GLU A 443 -10.87 17.75 17.77
C GLU A 443 -11.05 17.07 16.40
N GLN A 444 -12.15 16.33 16.21
CA GLN A 444 -12.47 15.68 14.95
C GLN A 444 -12.67 16.69 13.82
N GLU A 445 -12.15 16.35 12.65
CA GLU A 445 -12.45 17.05 11.43
C GLU A 445 -13.96 17.00 11.12
N GLN A 446 -14.50 18.12 10.66
CA GLN A 446 -15.95 18.28 10.49
C GLN A 446 -16.41 17.73 9.14
N MET A 447 -16.49 16.40 9.06
CA MET A 447 -16.98 15.61 7.92
C MET A 447 -18.19 14.71 8.27
N PRO A 448 -19.21 15.20 8.99
CA PRO A 448 -20.22 14.33 9.59
C PRO A 448 -21.05 13.51 8.57
N MET A 449 -21.45 14.09 7.43
CA MET A 449 -22.18 13.36 6.38
C MET A 449 -21.29 12.40 5.60
N GLU A 450 -20.06 12.83 5.27
CA GLU A 450 -19.07 12.04 4.54
C GLU A 450 -18.76 10.76 5.32
N GLU A 451 -18.41 10.87 6.59
CA GLU A 451 -17.95 9.73 7.39
C GLU A 451 -19.08 8.80 7.83
N THR A 452 -20.23 9.38 8.14
CA THR A 452 -21.42 8.57 8.47
C THR A 452 -21.91 7.80 7.25
N GLY A 453 -21.92 8.44 6.07
CA GLY A 453 -22.25 7.78 4.81
C GLY A 453 -21.24 6.68 4.48
N ASN A 454 -19.94 6.98 4.55
CA ASN A 454 -18.86 6.02 4.33
C ASN A 454 -19.04 4.78 5.22
N MET A 455 -19.16 4.93 6.54
CA MET A 455 -19.28 3.77 7.44
C MET A 455 -20.51 2.90 7.16
N LEU A 456 -21.68 3.49 6.98
CA LEU A 456 -22.89 2.70 6.73
C LEU A 456 -22.80 1.94 5.40
N ILE A 457 -22.26 2.57 4.36
CA ILE A 457 -22.02 1.95 3.06
C ILE A 457 -21.02 0.80 3.18
N LEU A 458 -19.88 1.03 3.81
CA LEU A 458 -18.83 0.02 3.96
C LEU A 458 -19.32 -1.18 4.77
N LEU A 459 -20.05 -0.96 5.87
CA LEU A 459 -20.62 -2.05 6.68
C LEU A 459 -21.62 -2.89 5.89
N ALA A 460 -22.50 -2.26 5.09
CA ALA A 460 -23.42 -2.98 4.21
C ALA A 460 -22.68 -3.77 3.12
N ALA A 461 -21.65 -3.17 2.50
CA ALA A 461 -20.85 -3.83 1.47
C ALA A 461 -20.07 -5.05 2.02
N ILE A 462 -19.48 -4.92 3.22
CA ILE A 462 -18.81 -6.02 3.92
C ILE A 462 -19.81 -7.14 4.20
N ALA A 463 -20.98 -6.81 4.75
CA ALA A 463 -22.03 -7.78 5.06
C ALA A 463 -22.46 -8.57 3.82
N GLN A 464 -22.69 -7.89 2.69
CA GLN A 464 -23.04 -8.54 1.43
C GLN A 464 -21.92 -9.48 0.93
N ARG A 465 -20.66 -9.06 1.00
CA ARG A 465 -19.51 -9.89 0.57
C ARG A 465 -19.23 -11.07 1.52
N GLN A 466 -19.64 -10.98 2.79
CA GLN A 466 -19.46 -12.03 3.80
C GLN A 466 -20.69 -12.94 3.98
N SER A 467 -21.50 -13.12 2.94
CA SER A 467 -22.72 -13.95 3.00
C SER A 467 -23.72 -13.52 4.08
N GLN A 468 -23.87 -12.19 4.25
CA GLN A 468 -24.79 -11.56 5.20
C GLN A 468 -24.48 -11.82 6.68
N GLN A 469 -23.23 -12.16 7.01
CA GLN A 469 -22.79 -12.29 8.40
C GLN A 469 -22.66 -10.92 9.07
N ILE A 470 -23.62 -10.59 9.95
CA ILE A 470 -23.67 -9.28 10.64
C ILE A 470 -23.77 -9.38 12.16
N ASP A 471 -23.62 -10.57 12.76
CA ASP A 471 -23.78 -10.75 14.21
C ASP A 471 -22.85 -9.84 15.03
N TYR A 472 -21.65 -9.56 14.51
CA TYR A 472 -20.68 -8.65 15.13
C TYR A 472 -21.17 -7.20 15.20
N LEU A 473 -22.20 -6.82 14.41
CA LEU A 473 -22.82 -5.49 14.42
C LEU A 473 -23.94 -5.33 15.45
N GLN A 474 -24.46 -6.43 16.00
CA GLN A 474 -25.56 -6.38 16.98
C GLN A 474 -25.26 -5.49 18.20
N PRO A 475 -24.05 -5.55 18.81
CA PRO A 475 -23.69 -4.64 19.91
C PRO A 475 -23.66 -3.16 19.52
N TYR A 476 -23.56 -2.86 18.22
CA TYR A 476 -23.46 -1.51 17.66
C TYR A 476 -24.79 -1.00 17.09
N ALA A 477 -25.89 -1.77 17.16
CA ALA A 477 -27.17 -1.38 16.56
C ALA A 477 -27.68 0.02 17.00
N PRO A 478 -27.62 0.43 18.29
CA PRO A 478 -28.01 1.78 18.70
C PRO A 478 -27.12 2.88 18.11
N LEU A 479 -25.82 2.62 17.99
CA LEU A 479 -24.87 3.53 17.35
C LEU A 479 -25.22 3.73 15.87
N LEU A 480 -25.37 2.63 15.12
CA LEU A 480 -25.73 2.68 13.70
C LEU A 480 -27.10 3.35 13.46
N GLN A 481 -28.04 3.19 14.39
CA GLN A 481 -29.31 3.92 14.34
C GLN A 481 -29.13 5.43 14.53
N SER A 482 -28.28 5.86 15.46
CA SER A 482 -28.01 7.29 15.67
C SER A 482 -27.39 7.95 14.43
N TRP A 483 -26.49 7.24 13.76
CA TRP A 483 -25.90 7.62 12.49
C TRP A 483 -26.94 7.76 11.38
N ALA A 484 -27.84 6.79 11.25
CA ALA A 484 -28.94 6.87 10.28
C ALA A 484 -29.92 8.02 10.57
N HIS A 485 -30.22 8.28 11.84
CA HIS A 485 -31.03 9.45 12.22
C HIS A 485 -30.34 10.76 11.84
N TYR A 486 -29.04 10.90 12.11
CA TYR A 486 -28.27 12.08 11.70
C TYR A 486 -28.34 12.31 10.18
N LEU A 487 -28.14 11.27 9.37
CA LEU A 487 -28.26 11.38 7.91
C LEU A 487 -29.67 11.79 7.49
N ASN A 488 -30.71 11.17 8.06
CA ASN A 488 -32.09 11.51 7.76
C ASN A 488 -32.44 12.97 8.08
N ASP A 489 -31.90 13.52 9.17
CA ASP A 489 -32.14 14.90 9.58
C ASP A 489 -31.34 15.92 8.76
N SER A 490 -30.22 15.49 8.15
CA SER A 490 -29.30 16.34 7.40
C SER A 490 -29.50 16.28 5.87
N LEU A 491 -30.40 15.42 5.39
CA LEU A 491 -30.69 15.23 3.97
C LEU A 491 -31.98 15.95 3.54
N PRO A 492 -32.11 16.32 2.25
CA PRO A 492 -31.17 16.07 1.15
C PRO A 492 -30.10 17.17 0.99
N ASP A 493 -30.05 18.17 1.88
CA ASP A 493 -29.24 19.38 1.72
C ASP A 493 -28.14 19.52 2.78
N PRO A 494 -26.90 19.09 2.49
CA PRO A 494 -25.82 19.11 3.45
C PRO A 494 -25.44 20.54 3.84
N GLU A 495 -25.26 20.75 5.15
CA GLU A 495 -24.70 21.99 5.71
C GLU A 495 -23.22 22.20 5.30
N ASN A 496 -22.67 23.35 5.69
CA ASN A 496 -21.26 23.69 5.42
C ASN A 496 -20.30 22.78 6.20
N GLN A 497 -19.75 21.78 5.52
CA GLN A 497 -18.83 20.78 6.07
C GLN A 497 -17.78 20.38 5.04
N LEU A 498 -16.74 19.67 5.50
CA LEU A 498 -15.74 19.06 4.63
C LEU A 498 -16.27 17.74 4.04
N CYS A 499 -15.61 17.30 2.97
CA CYS A 499 -15.77 15.98 2.36
C CYS A 499 -14.38 15.49 1.95
N THR A 500 -14.25 14.28 1.40
CA THR A 500 -12.95 13.70 1.01
C THR A 500 -12.12 14.56 0.03
N ASP A 501 -12.74 15.50 -0.67
CA ASP A 501 -12.04 16.53 -1.46
C ASP A 501 -11.73 17.78 -0.60
N ASP A 502 -11.20 17.56 0.61
CA ASP A 502 -10.95 18.55 1.66
C ASP A 502 -9.98 19.66 1.24
N PHE A 503 -9.02 19.34 0.37
CA PHE A 503 -8.13 20.28 -0.31
C PHE A 503 -8.87 21.34 -1.13
N ALA A 504 -10.17 21.15 -1.37
CA ALA A 504 -11.05 22.08 -2.07
C ALA A 504 -11.94 22.93 -1.14
N CYS A 505 -11.66 22.91 0.18
CA CYS A 505 -12.36 23.62 1.26
C CYS A 505 -13.80 23.11 1.57
N PRO A 506 -14.35 23.44 2.76
CA PRO A 506 -15.72 23.07 3.11
C PRO A 506 -16.75 23.60 2.10
N SER A 507 -17.83 22.85 1.89
CA SER A 507 -18.84 23.16 0.89
C SER A 507 -20.26 22.82 1.36
N ALA A 508 -21.06 23.84 1.67
CA ALA A 508 -22.51 23.69 1.83
C ALA A 508 -23.19 23.31 0.50
N HIS A 509 -24.37 22.71 0.57
CA HIS A 509 -25.19 22.33 -0.58
C HIS A 509 -24.45 21.45 -1.61
N ASN A 510 -23.42 20.73 -1.17
CA ASN A 510 -22.58 19.91 -2.03
C ASN A 510 -23.39 18.73 -2.56
N ALA A 511 -23.62 18.73 -3.86
CA ALA A 511 -24.48 17.74 -4.48
C ALA A 511 -23.90 16.33 -4.49
N ASN A 512 -22.58 16.19 -4.66
CA ASN A 512 -21.94 14.86 -4.64
C ASN A 512 -21.90 14.29 -3.21
N LEU A 513 -21.71 15.13 -2.19
CA LEU A 513 -21.76 14.73 -0.79
C LEU A 513 -23.17 14.25 -0.38
N ALA A 514 -24.21 14.96 -0.83
CA ALA A 514 -25.59 14.56 -0.57
C ALA A 514 -25.90 13.15 -1.10
N LEU A 515 -25.39 12.78 -2.28
CA LEU A 515 -25.53 11.42 -2.83
C LEU A 515 -24.94 10.37 -1.88
N LYS A 516 -23.78 10.63 -1.27
CA LYS A 516 -23.18 9.72 -0.28
C LYS A 516 -24.08 9.54 0.94
N GLY A 517 -24.66 10.62 1.47
CA GLY A 517 -25.62 10.53 2.57
C GLY A 517 -26.87 9.70 2.19
N ILE A 518 -27.44 9.92 1.01
CA ILE A 518 -28.61 9.19 0.50
C ILE A 518 -28.31 7.69 0.38
N ILE A 519 -27.17 7.35 -0.21
CA ILE A 519 -26.73 5.96 -0.37
C ILE A 519 -26.43 5.33 1.01
N GLY A 520 -25.85 6.09 1.94
CA GLY A 520 -25.64 5.66 3.33
C GLY A 520 -26.93 5.34 4.08
N LEU A 521 -27.99 6.14 3.89
CA LEU A 521 -29.31 5.86 4.46
C LEU A 521 -29.91 4.58 3.87
N GLY A 522 -29.77 4.38 2.55
CA GLY A 522 -30.14 3.13 1.89
C GLY A 522 -29.31 1.92 2.38
N ALA A 523 -28.03 2.11 2.67
CA ALA A 523 -27.16 1.09 3.22
C ALA A 523 -27.60 0.66 4.62
N TYR A 524 -28.05 1.60 5.46
CA TYR A 524 -28.63 1.25 6.76
C TYR A 524 -29.91 0.41 6.62
N SER A 525 -30.77 0.72 5.64
CA SER A 525 -31.91 -0.14 5.32
C SER A 525 -31.48 -1.58 4.96
N ILE A 526 -30.41 -1.74 4.17
CA ILE A 526 -29.85 -3.06 3.87
C ILE A 526 -29.47 -3.79 5.17
N LEU A 527 -28.72 -3.14 6.05
CA LEU A 527 -28.30 -3.74 7.34
C LEU A 527 -29.50 -4.15 8.21
N LEU A 528 -30.56 -3.32 8.26
CA LEU A 528 -31.80 -3.66 8.96
C LEU A 528 -32.46 -4.92 8.39
N SER A 529 -32.54 -5.04 7.06
CA SER A 529 -33.10 -6.22 6.38
C SER A 529 -32.28 -7.49 6.59
N MET A 530 -30.98 -7.35 6.84
CA MET A 530 -30.05 -8.45 7.12
C MET A 530 -30.10 -8.94 8.57
N GLY A 531 -30.91 -8.31 9.43
CA GLY A 531 -31.13 -8.76 10.81
C GLY A 531 -30.57 -7.83 11.89
N LEU A 532 -30.07 -6.63 11.54
CA LEU A 532 -29.78 -5.58 12.53
C LEU A 532 -31.08 -5.03 13.15
N GLY A 533 -32.19 -5.14 12.42
CA GLY A 533 -33.53 -4.80 12.87
C GLY A 533 -34.56 -5.71 12.20
N ASN A 534 -35.60 -5.13 11.60
CA ASN A 534 -36.62 -5.88 10.87
C ASN A 534 -36.97 -5.23 9.53
N GLN A 535 -37.67 -5.99 8.67
CA GLN A 535 -38.06 -5.55 7.33
C GLN A 535 -38.89 -4.27 7.35
N SER A 536 -39.82 -4.10 8.30
CA SER A 536 -40.65 -2.89 8.36
C SER A 536 -39.83 -1.63 8.63
N GLN A 537 -38.78 -1.73 9.46
CA GLN A 537 -37.85 -0.63 9.68
C GLN A 537 -37.00 -0.36 8.44
N ALA A 538 -36.52 -1.42 7.77
CA ALA A 538 -35.78 -1.30 6.51
C ALA A 538 -36.61 -0.54 5.46
N ASP A 539 -37.87 -0.93 5.25
CA ASP A 539 -38.77 -0.31 4.27
C ASP A 539 -38.95 1.20 4.52
N VAL A 540 -38.99 1.64 5.78
CA VAL A 540 -39.09 3.08 6.14
C VAL A 540 -37.85 3.85 5.68
N TYR A 541 -36.66 3.36 6.03
CA TYR A 541 -35.40 4.03 5.67
C TYR A 541 -35.13 3.97 4.16
N MET A 542 -35.47 2.87 3.50
CA MET A 542 -35.39 2.78 2.04
C MET A 542 -36.31 3.80 1.37
N LYS A 543 -37.56 3.93 1.85
CA LYS A 543 -38.49 4.94 1.32
C LYS A 543 -37.92 6.35 1.49
N GLN A 544 -37.34 6.67 2.64
CA GLN A 544 -36.72 7.98 2.87
C GLN A 544 -35.54 8.22 1.91
N ALA A 545 -34.66 7.24 1.72
CA ALA A 545 -33.56 7.35 0.76
C ALA A 545 -34.06 7.59 -0.67
N VAL A 546 -35.11 6.90 -1.11
CA VAL A 546 -35.77 7.12 -2.41
C VAL A 546 -36.37 8.53 -2.50
N ASP A 547 -37.12 8.97 -1.49
CA ASP A 547 -37.70 10.32 -1.44
C ASP A 547 -36.60 11.40 -1.53
N PHE A 548 -35.47 11.21 -0.85
CA PHE A 548 -34.32 12.11 -0.93
C PHE A 548 -33.62 12.08 -2.30
N ALA A 549 -33.52 10.94 -2.98
CA ALA A 549 -32.97 10.87 -4.34
C ALA A 549 -33.84 11.66 -5.34
N TYR A 550 -35.17 11.58 -5.21
CA TYR A 550 -36.09 12.43 -5.98
C TYR A 550 -35.89 13.91 -5.67
N ALA A 551 -35.81 14.30 -4.39
CA ALA A 551 -35.60 15.68 -3.99
C ALA A 551 -34.24 16.23 -4.48
N TRP A 552 -33.17 15.44 -4.34
CA TRP A 552 -31.83 15.75 -4.84
C TRP A 552 -31.85 16.09 -6.32
N THR A 553 -32.55 15.28 -7.13
CA THR A 553 -32.65 15.50 -8.57
C THR A 553 -33.28 16.84 -8.91
N LEU A 554 -34.31 17.25 -8.17
CA LEU A 554 -34.98 18.54 -8.37
C LEU A 554 -34.11 19.73 -7.95
N LEU A 555 -33.30 19.56 -6.89
CA LEU A 555 -32.44 20.63 -6.36
C LEU A 555 -31.23 20.90 -7.25
N ASP A 556 -30.57 19.84 -7.74
CA ASP A 556 -29.26 19.93 -8.38
C ASP A 556 -29.30 20.02 -9.92
N TRP A 557 -30.40 19.60 -10.54
CA TRP A 557 -30.56 19.62 -12.00
C TRP A 557 -30.38 21.03 -12.58
N ASN A 558 -29.55 21.19 -13.61
CA ASN A 558 -29.30 22.50 -14.24
C ASN A 558 -30.33 22.89 -15.31
N GLY A 559 -31.32 22.03 -15.60
CA GLY A 559 -32.31 22.28 -16.64
C GLY A 559 -31.91 21.83 -18.06
N GLN A 560 -30.69 21.32 -18.25
CA GLN A 560 -30.08 21.09 -19.57
C GLN A 560 -29.44 19.71 -19.72
N ASP A 561 -28.16 19.57 -19.36
CA ASP A 561 -27.36 18.40 -19.71
C ASP A 561 -26.42 17.90 -18.59
N HIS A 562 -26.51 18.47 -17.38
CA HIS A 562 -25.75 18.02 -16.21
C HIS A 562 -26.34 18.52 -14.88
N PHE A 563 -25.76 18.02 -13.80
CA PHE A 563 -26.05 18.38 -12.42
C PHE A 563 -24.98 19.32 -11.86
N ARG A 564 -25.39 20.30 -11.05
CA ARG A 564 -24.53 21.38 -10.58
C ARG A 564 -23.49 20.91 -9.56
N LEU A 565 -22.47 21.72 -9.27
CA LEU A 565 -21.50 21.42 -8.20
C LEU A 565 -22.18 21.51 -6.81
N GLN A 566 -22.99 22.56 -6.63
CA GLN A 566 -23.79 22.84 -5.45
C GLN A 566 -25.19 23.28 -5.87
N TYR A 567 -26.21 23.04 -5.05
CA TYR A 567 -27.61 23.33 -5.41
C TYR A 567 -27.92 24.80 -5.69
N ASN A 568 -27.12 25.71 -5.13
CA ASN A 568 -27.26 27.15 -5.31
C ASN A 568 -26.20 27.76 -6.24
N ALA A 569 -25.34 26.92 -6.85
CA ALA A 569 -24.35 27.37 -7.80
C ALA A 569 -24.95 27.67 -9.18
N SER A 570 -24.18 28.37 -10.02
CA SER A 570 -24.51 28.65 -11.41
C SER A 570 -24.74 27.36 -12.20
N ASP A 571 -25.67 27.38 -13.16
CA ASP A 571 -26.02 26.27 -14.06
C ASP A 571 -24.86 25.78 -14.93
N SER A 572 -23.76 26.53 -15.00
CA SER A 572 -22.52 26.16 -15.69
C SER A 572 -21.56 25.32 -14.84
N THR A 573 -21.79 25.23 -13.53
CA THR A 573 -20.94 24.46 -12.62
C THR A 573 -21.30 22.99 -12.67
N TRP A 574 -20.33 22.14 -12.39
CA TRP A 574 -20.51 20.68 -12.38
C TRP A 574 -19.44 20.04 -11.49
N SER A 575 -19.69 18.82 -11.03
CA SER A 575 -18.71 17.93 -10.40
C SER A 575 -18.98 16.48 -10.75
N GLN A 576 -17.94 15.65 -10.71
CA GLN A 576 -18.09 14.21 -10.77
C GLN A 576 -19.03 13.74 -9.65
N LYS A 577 -20.10 13.03 -10.02
CA LYS A 577 -21.01 12.34 -9.09
C LYS A 577 -20.46 10.97 -8.71
N TYR A 578 -19.16 10.92 -8.40
CA TYR A 578 -18.44 9.67 -8.18
C TYR A 578 -19.02 8.85 -7.02
N ASN A 579 -19.68 9.47 -6.05
CA ASN A 579 -20.30 8.75 -4.92
C ASN A 579 -21.44 7.82 -5.36
N MET A 580 -22.03 8.02 -6.55
CA MET A 580 -23.00 7.09 -7.13
C MET A 580 -22.42 5.68 -7.29
N PHE A 581 -21.10 5.54 -7.44
CA PHE A 581 -20.42 4.24 -7.54
C PHE A 581 -20.82 3.30 -6.41
N TRP A 582 -20.96 3.81 -5.19
CA TRP A 582 -21.32 2.99 -4.05
C TRP A 582 -22.69 2.36 -4.17
N SER A 583 -23.66 3.04 -4.82
CA SER A 583 -24.97 2.44 -5.10
C SER A 583 -24.88 1.20 -5.99
N PHE A 584 -23.88 1.10 -6.88
CA PHE A 584 -23.63 -0.13 -7.65
C PHE A 584 -23.07 -1.23 -6.76
N VAL A 585 -22.12 -0.88 -5.90
CA VAL A 585 -21.46 -1.84 -5.00
C VAL A 585 -22.46 -2.52 -4.09
N ILE A 586 -23.41 -1.76 -3.53
CA ILE A 586 -24.42 -2.30 -2.61
C ILE A 586 -25.78 -2.65 -3.25
N GLY A 587 -25.90 -2.53 -4.57
CA GLY A 587 -27.08 -2.94 -5.32
C GLY A 587 -28.30 -2.02 -5.18
N LEU A 588 -28.08 -0.72 -5.01
CA LEU A 588 -29.12 0.31 -4.87
C LEU A 588 -29.28 1.24 -6.09
N ASP A 589 -28.42 1.16 -7.12
CA ASP A 589 -28.48 2.04 -8.30
C ASP A 589 -29.88 2.06 -8.95
N ASP A 590 -30.44 0.87 -9.26
CA ASP A 590 -31.76 0.77 -9.90
C ASP A 590 -32.88 1.37 -9.04
N VAL A 591 -32.79 1.20 -7.71
CA VAL A 591 -33.82 1.65 -6.75
C VAL A 591 -33.75 3.16 -6.51
N LEU A 592 -32.54 3.71 -6.40
CA LEU A 592 -32.34 5.12 -6.06
C LEU A 592 -32.30 6.02 -7.29
N PHE A 593 -31.68 5.56 -8.38
CA PHE A 593 -31.29 6.42 -9.51
C PHE A 593 -31.71 5.90 -10.89
N GLY A 594 -32.13 4.63 -11.00
CA GLY A 594 -32.44 3.98 -12.28
C GLY A 594 -33.50 4.73 -13.10
N GLU A 595 -34.64 5.09 -12.49
CA GLU A 595 -35.71 5.85 -13.18
C GLU A 595 -35.31 7.30 -13.47
N LEU A 596 -34.38 7.86 -12.70
CA LEU A 596 -33.95 9.25 -12.79
C LEU A 596 -32.92 9.48 -13.90
N ARG A 597 -32.27 8.41 -14.39
CA ARG A 597 -31.25 8.43 -15.46
C ARG A 597 -30.09 9.40 -15.20
N ILE A 598 -29.83 9.74 -13.94
CA ILE A 598 -28.79 10.70 -13.51
C ILE A 598 -27.43 10.30 -14.08
N ARG A 599 -27.08 9.03 -13.94
CA ARG A 599 -25.81 8.48 -14.43
C ARG A 599 -25.62 8.70 -15.92
N ASP A 600 -26.63 8.35 -16.74
CA ASP A 600 -26.52 8.45 -18.20
C ASP A 600 -26.30 9.90 -18.64
N ILE A 601 -26.96 10.85 -17.96
CA ILE A 601 -26.82 12.29 -18.18
C ILE A 601 -25.38 12.74 -17.85
N GLU A 602 -24.91 12.42 -16.64
CA GLU A 602 -23.58 12.81 -16.17
C GLU A 602 -22.46 12.22 -17.02
N LEU A 603 -22.53 10.93 -17.37
CA LEU A 603 -21.52 10.28 -18.21
C LEU A 603 -21.43 10.90 -19.61
N ALA A 604 -22.57 11.22 -20.22
CA ALA A 604 -22.61 11.93 -21.50
C ALA A 604 -22.04 13.35 -21.40
N TYR A 605 -22.15 13.98 -20.23
CA TYR A 605 -21.52 15.27 -19.98
C TYR A 605 -20.00 15.14 -19.79
N TYR A 606 -19.54 14.15 -19.02
CA TYR A 606 -18.11 13.92 -18.75
C TYR A 606 -17.31 13.60 -20.00
N GLU A 607 -17.90 12.90 -20.98
CA GLU A 607 -17.26 12.63 -22.27
C GLU A 607 -16.79 13.93 -22.95
N LYS A 608 -17.55 15.03 -22.80
CA LYS A 608 -17.22 16.35 -23.34
C LYS A 608 -16.17 17.11 -22.51
N LYS A 609 -15.79 16.60 -21.34
CA LYS A 609 -14.90 17.25 -20.36
C LYS A 609 -13.58 16.51 -20.17
N LEU A 610 -13.36 15.40 -20.85
CA LEU A 610 -12.10 14.67 -20.81
C LEU A 610 -10.96 15.52 -21.39
N ASN A 611 -9.95 15.77 -20.56
CA ASN A 611 -8.68 16.34 -20.97
C ASN A 611 -7.74 15.23 -21.44
N GLN A 612 -6.55 15.63 -21.91
CA GLN A 612 -5.53 14.70 -22.41
C GLN A 612 -5.13 13.63 -21.40
N PHE A 613 -5.04 13.97 -20.11
CA PHE A 613 -4.57 13.04 -19.08
C PHE A 613 -5.67 12.58 -18.11
N GLY A 614 -6.94 12.95 -18.33
CA GLY A 614 -8.04 12.48 -17.48
C GLY A 614 -9.25 13.41 -17.40
N LEU A 615 -10.19 13.03 -16.53
CA LEU A 615 -11.41 13.78 -16.25
C LEU A 615 -11.19 14.67 -15.01
N PRO A 616 -11.33 16.00 -15.10
CA PRO A 616 -11.30 16.86 -13.93
C PRO A 616 -12.40 16.52 -12.92
N LEU A 617 -12.13 16.74 -11.64
CA LEU A 617 -13.09 16.53 -10.54
C LEU A 617 -14.34 17.39 -10.73
N ASP A 618 -14.17 18.63 -11.14
CA ASP A 618 -15.26 19.59 -11.28
C ASP A 618 -14.87 20.83 -12.11
N SER A 619 -15.82 21.74 -12.25
CA SER A 619 -15.67 23.01 -12.98
C SER A 619 -14.65 24.02 -12.42
N ARG A 620 -14.04 23.78 -11.25
CA ARG A 620 -13.11 24.74 -10.59
C ARG A 620 -11.69 24.67 -11.15
N GLY A 621 -11.30 23.57 -11.80
CA GLY A 621 -9.94 23.41 -12.30
C GLY A 621 -9.70 22.13 -13.10
N ALA A 622 -8.43 21.80 -13.30
CA ALA A 622 -7.99 20.62 -14.06
C ALA A 622 -7.55 19.44 -13.17
N LEU A 623 -7.73 19.55 -11.84
CA LEU A 623 -7.37 18.49 -10.91
C LEU A 623 -8.26 17.26 -11.10
N ALA A 624 -7.65 16.08 -11.13
CA ALA A 624 -8.33 14.79 -11.09
C ALA A 624 -7.86 13.98 -9.89
N LYS A 625 -8.72 13.07 -9.44
CA LYS A 625 -8.39 12.04 -8.46
C LYS A 625 -8.47 10.66 -9.09
N LEU A 626 -7.48 9.81 -8.85
CA LEU A 626 -7.36 8.49 -9.49
C LEU A 626 -8.51 7.54 -9.14
N ASP A 627 -8.89 7.46 -7.86
CA ASP A 627 -10.02 6.67 -7.37
C ASP A 627 -11.34 7.17 -7.96
N SER A 628 -11.66 8.47 -7.85
CA SER A 628 -12.89 9.05 -8.41
C SER A 628 -13.00 8.79 -9.91
N SER A 629 -11.90 8.96 -10.67
CA SER A 629 -11.88 8.70 -12.11
C SER A 629 -12.15 7.23 -12.43
N MET A 630 -11.58 6.29 -11.67
CA MET A 630 -11.87 4.86 -11.85
C MET A 630 -13.30 4.52 -11.47
N TRP A 631 -13.88 5.19 -10.47
CA TRP A 631 -15.29 5.03 -10.10
C TRP A 631 -16.22 5.48 -11.22
N ILE A 632 -15.91 6.61 -11.87
CA ILE A 632 -16.61 7.01 -13.10
C ILE A 632 -16.46 5.95 -14.19
N ALA A 633 -15.24 5.45 -14.44
CA ALA A 633 -15.02 4.38 -15.41
C ALA A 633 -15.83 3.10 -15.09
N ALA A 634 -15.97 2.74 -13.81
CA ALA A 634 -16.77 1.60 -13.39
C ALA A 634 -18.28 1.78 -13.62
N MET A 635 -18.75 3.03 -13.58
CA MET A 635 -20.16 3.37 -13.80
C MET A 635 -20.57 3.44 -15.28
N THR A 636 -19.65 3.40 -16.25
CA THR A 636 -19.97 3.55 -17.68
C THR A 636 -20.73 2.37 -18.32
N ARG A 637 -21.38 1.49 -17.54
CA ARG A 637 -22.02 0.23 -17.98
C ARG A 637 -22.64 0.33 -19.38
N GLY A 638 -22.00 -0.33 -20.36
CA GLY A 638 -22.44 -0.36 -21.77
C GLY A 638 -21.64 0.54 -22.72
N ASN A 639 -20.95 1.58 -22.22
CA ASN A 639 -20.03 2.42 -22.97
C ASN A 639 -18.57 1.96 -22.73
N THR A 640 -18.17 0.90 -23.42
CA THR A 640 -16.82 0.32 -23.28
C THR A 640 -15.72 1.24 -23.79
N GLU A 641 -16.02 2.12 -24.75
CA GLU A 641 -15.05 3.06 -25.33
C GLU A 641 -14.67 4.14 -24.32
N GLN A 642 -15.66 4.85 -23.75
CA GLN A 642 -15.41 5.85 -22.70
C GLN A 642 -14.74 5.22 -21.48
N ARG A 643 -15.15 4.01 -21.09
CA ARG A 643 -14.48 3.25 -20.02
C ARG A 643 -12.99 3.08 -20.28
N GLN A 644 -12.66 2.57 -21.47
CA GLN A 644 -11.28 2.27 -21.83
C GLN A 644 -10.46 3.56 -21.92
N GLN A 645 -11.04 4.62 -22.48
CA GLN A 645 -10.38 5.93 -22.54
C GLN A 645 -10.01 6.47 -21.15
N ILE A 646 -10.87 6.33 -20.15
CA ILE A 646 -10.54 6.73 -18.77
C ILE A 646 -9.41 5.84 -18.21
N VAL A 647 -9.49 4.51 -18.37
CA VAL A 647 -8.44 3.58 -17.91
C VAL A 647 -7.09 3.92 -18.55
N ASP A 648 -7.06 4.16 -19.86
CA ASP A 648 -5.85 4.50 -20.62
C ASP A 648 -5.26 5.84 -20.18
N ASN A 649 -6.10 6.83 -19.83
CA ASN A 649 -5.66 8.10 -19.28
C ASN A 649 -4.97 7.94 -17.91
N LEU A 650 -5.54 7.13 -17.01
CA LEU A 650 -4.97 6.87 -15.69
C LEU A 650 -3.65 6.08 -15.81
N TYR A 651 -3.59 5.09 -16.71
CA TYR A 651 -2.35 4.41 -17.06
C TYR A 651 -1.31 5.40 -17.61
N THR A 652 -1.71 6.27 -18.54
CA THR A 652 -0.82 7.26 -19.15
C THR A 652 -0.24 8.20 -18.10
N PHE A 653 -1.02 8.65 -17.11
CA PHE A 653 -0.49 9.42 -15.98
C PHE A 653 0.59 8.65 -15.22
N ALA A 654 0.29 7.43 -14.77
CA ALA A 654 1.26 6.61 -14.05
C ALA A 654 2.52 6.32 -14.88
N HIS A 655 2.38 6.10 -16.19
CA HIS A 655 3.47 5.78 -17.09
C HIS A 655 4.35 7.00 -17.42
N SER A 656 3.75 8.18 -17.62
CA SER A 656 4.44 9.31 -18.28
C SER A 656 4.59 10.56 -17.42
N THR A 657 4.06 10.59 -16.19
CA THR A 657 4.19 11.76 -15.31
C THR A 657 5.66 12.15 -15.07
N PRO A 658 6.02 13.44 -15.15
CA PRO A 658 7.37 13.88 -14.83
C PRO A 658 7.67 13.79 -13.32
N THR A 659 6.64 13.73 -12.47
CA THR A 659 6.83 13.66 -11.01
C THR A 659 7.31 12.29 -10.57
N ARG A 660 8.46 12.24 -9.90
CA ARG A 660 9.14 10.99 -9.47
C ARG A 660 8.88 10.67 -7.99
N ILE A 661 7.62 10.37 -7.67
CA ILE A 661 7.15 9.97 -6.34
C ILE A 661 6.31 8.69 -6.46
N PRO A 662 6.10 7.93 -5.37
CA PRO A 662 5.04 6.90 -5.34
C PRO A 662 3.74 7.45 -5.91
N LEU A 663 3.00 6.62 -6.64
CA LEU A 663 1.86 7.09 -7.44
C LEU A 663 0.94 7.95 -6.57
N SER A 664 0.77 9.20 -6.99
CA SER A 664 -0.10 10.17 -6.33
C SER A 664 -1.53 9.94 -6.79
N ASP A 665 -2.48 10.14 -5.88
CA ASP A 665 -3.90 10.10 -6.14
C ASP A 665 -4.44 11.37 -6.78
N VAL A 666 -3.76 12.53 -6.64
CA VAL A 666 -4.24 13.82 -7.16
C VAL A 666 -3.24 14.44 -8.14
N TYR A 667 -3.72 14.72 -9.35
CA TYR A 667 -2.88 15.20 -10.44
C TYR A 667 -3.60 16.19 -11.36
N ASP A 668 -2.83 16.94 -12.14
CA ASP A 668 -3.37 17.86 -13.14
C ASP A 668 -3.55 17.15 -14.49
N THR A 669 -4.79 17.16 -14.99
CA THR A 669 -5.19 16.47 -16.24
C THR A 669 -4.68 17.13 -17.52
N THR A 670 -4.02 18.29 -17.42
CA THR A 670 -3.44 19.03 -18.55
C THR A 670 -1.91 18.99 -18.55
N THR A 671 -1.25 19.03 -17.39
CA THR A 671 0.22 19.01 -17.28
C THR A 671 0.78 17.62 -17.00
N ASN A 672 -0.06 16.67 -16.56
CA ASN A 672 0.32 15.32 -16.14
C ASN A 672 1.19 15.29 -14.86
N GLU A 673 1.23 16.37 -14.10
CA GLU A 673 2.01 16.50 -12.87
C GLU A 673 1.16 16.09 -11.66
N ALA A 674 1.75 15.32 -10.74
CA ALA A 674 1.15 15.13 -9.42
C ALA A 674 1.10 16.47 -8.68
N VAL A 675 -0.03 16.76 -8.04
CA VAL A 675 -0.29 18.06 -7.38
C VAL A 675 -0.28 17.91 -5.87
N TYR A 676 -0.97 16.90 -5.35
CA TYR A 676 -1.07 16.64 -3.91
C TYR A 676 -0.77 15.19 -3.59
N PHE A 677 -0.32 14.97 -2.36
CA PHE A 677 -0.12 13.67 -1.74
C PHE A 677 0.84 12.70 -2.46
N THR A 678 1.32 11.72 -1.71
CA THR A 678 2.15 10.62 -2.22
C THR A 678 1.89 9.36 -1.41
N ALA A 679 2.01 8.20 -2.04
CA ALA A 679 1.91 6.90 -1.37
C ALA A 679 0.58 6.61 -0.64
N ARG A 680 -0.49 7.39 -0.86
CA ARG A 680 -1.78 7.19 -0.18
C ARG A 680 -2.39 5.82 -0.52
N PRO A 681 -3.06 5.17 0.45
CA PRO A 681 -3.77 3.91 0.22
C PRO A 681 -5.09 4.08 -0.55
N VAL A 682 -5.55 5.31 -0.76
CA VAL A 682 -6.79 5.61 -1.54
C VAL A 682 -6.75 5.03 -2.95
N LEU A 683 -5.56 4.72 -3.49
CA LEU A 683 -5.38 4.02 -4.76
C LEU A 683 -5.99 2.61 -4.79
N GLY A 684 -6.42 2.07 -3.65
CA GLY A 684 -7.29 0.89 -3.61
C GLY A 684 -8.56 1.08 -4.45
N GLY A 685 -9.01 2.33 -4.65
CA GLY A 685 -10.15 2.70 -5.48
C GLY A 685 -10.01 2.32 -6.95
N LEU A 686 -8.79 2.11 -7.43
CA LEU A 686 -8.53 1.63 -8.79
C LEU A 686 -9.10 0.23 -9.05
N HIS A 687 -9.41 -0.54 -8.00
CA HIS A 687 -10.07 -1.85 -8.10
C HIS A 687 -11.58 -1.76 -8.34
N ALA A 688 -12.16 -0.56 -8.53
CA ALA A 688 -13.61 -0.41 -8.72
C ALA A 688 -14.18 -1.21 -9.90
N LEU A 689 -13.48 -1.28 -11.04
CA LEU A 689 -13.90 -2.12 -12.16
C LEU A 689 -13.86 -3.61 -11.81
N ASP A 690 -12.78 -4.05 -11.16
CA ASP A 690 -12.62 -5.43 -10.71
C ASP A 690 -13.67 -5.84 -9.66
N LEU A 691 -14.03 -4.91 -8.76
CA LEU A 691 -15.08 -5.11 -7.76
C LEU A 691 -16.46 -5.33 -8.38
N LEU A 692 -16.80 -4.58 -9.43
CA LEU A 692 -18.10 -4.74 -10.09
C LEU A 692 -18.16 -5.94 -11.05
N ALA A 693 -17.02 -6.60 -11.32
CA ALA A 693 -16.94 -7.80 -12.14
C ALA A 693 -17.20 -9.11 -11.36
N ILE A 694 -17.29 -9.06 -10.02
CA ILE A 694 -17.58 -10.20 -9.12
C ILE A 694 -18.90 -10.06 -8.40
#